data_AF-A0A2N8Z9F1-F1
#
_entry.id   AF-A0A2N8Z9F1-F1
#
_cell.length_a   1.000
_cell.length_b   1.000
_cell.length_c   1.000
_cell.angle_alpha   90.00
_cell.angle_beta   90.00
_cell.angle_gamma   90.00
#
_symmetry.space_group_name_H-M   'P 1'
#
loop_
_entity.id
_entity.type
_entity.pdbx_description
1 polymer ?
#
loop_
_entity_poly.entity_id
_entity_poly.type
_entity_poly.pdbx_seq_one_letter_code
_entity_poly.pdbx_strand_id
1 'polypeptide(L)'
;MMGDIKSCIERLREYEDSVTFIGTVITVANNEGVAAKKELKNELPTKVHHVIDGQQRLTSYSLILMAYYTVLEDINTRYKREVEPDICTTLKRWVNSKVSELQKTIKNSISIEMGDDGDVDAGYNFYPKITRANEDAWSKFEEDAQYESPVASFMHKFIRHYITKVDSTFDPKVFSKKNDLHSIVADNFETLCFELKELAADDDLIPSSETPYSKLMLERFLNVNSDLSDDIDKDELEKCSDIIRVVMLGNFILKRVVATFVEVSDDNYAFDMFEALNTTGEPLTAFETFKPKVVEYCQKQYDKDYNKTEEAKILCITEELLSKYKKAEDKHRKTTALFQAFSIAYEGNSLGGHLSVQRRYINDAFDSTKDKKSFLMLMSACCEFISEVWESPQPSILETVNCSSKELMILMSHPDIDKANFCIKALKSANHKIVCGLLASFYYQFKSSNYNYEKLDEYIKAILCTTAFFVRYRSFTHGTDAIDTKYREIMSDGLAKNSVPFRSVSQLKDLMSLKLTVSDRNGKDAWLHAVKTQDLYKNRKDLSKLMLLISFENSVCDLGNEGHLTQGTSSLSSYLNLNVWTEFNSVEHVWPQNSCGNWDSQLDPERHLNSLGNLSMLPGKENTIAGNKNWDEKKTIYQILSESNAAAKELLITEAVSQKILTANQGNILKNESKLHPHIVAISRCADWTSEYVEQRSINLLERVWDKTVDWMN
;
A
#
# COMPACT_ATOMS: atom_id res chain seq x y z
N MET A 1 8.68 -8.13 -12.49
CA MET A 1 8.27 -8.69 -13.80
C MET A 1 6.78 -9.02 -13.84
N MET A 2 6.26 -10.02 -13.11
CA MET A 2 4.81 -10.34 -13.15
C MET A 2 3.91 -9.18 -12.69
N GLY A 3 4.30 -8.46 -11.63
CA GLY A 3 3.60 -7.22 -11.23
C GLY A 3 3.58 -6.15 -12.33
N ASP A 4 4.67 -6.00 -13.09
CA ASP A 4 4.76 -5.03 -14.20
C ASP A 4 3.89 -5.46 -15.39
N ILE A 5 3.83 -6.78 -15.67
CA ILE A 5 2.93 -7.39 -16.66
C ILE A 5 1.48 -7.11 -16.28
N LYS A 6 1.08 -7.41 -15.03
CA LYS A 6 -0.27 -7.16 -14.52
C LYS A 6 -0.67 -5.68 -14.66
N SER A 7 0.19 -4.78 -14.18
CA SER A 7 -0.05 -3.33 -14.28
C SER A 7 -0.16 -2.85 -15.73
N CYS A 8 0.57 -3.46 -16.67
CA CYS A 8 0.48 -3.08 -18.08
C CYS A 8 -0.80 -3.58 -18.75
N ILE A 9 -1.26 -4.78 -18.41
CA ILE A 9 -2.55 -5.31 -18.87
C ILE A 9 -3.70 -4.40 -18.43
N GLU A 10 -3.67 -3.92 -17.17
CA GLU A 10 -4.63 -2.92 -16.68
C GLU A 10 -4.59 -1.63 -17.53
N ARG A 11 -3.38 -1.13 -17.84
CA ARG A 11 -3.18 0.08 -18.66
C ARG A 11 -3.61 -0.08 -20.12
N LEU A 12 -3.55 -1.27 -20.70
CA LEU A 12 -3.93 -1.50 -22.09
C LEU A 12 -5.41 -1.22 -22.38
N ARG A 13 -6.26 -1.23 -21.35
CA ARG A 13 -7.68 -0.83 -21.47
C ARG A 13 -7.82 0.62 -21.88
N GLU A 14 -7.00 1.47 -21.29
CA GLU A 14 -7.03 2.91 -21.49
C GLU A 14 -6.11 3.35 -22.63
N TYR A 15 -4.95 2.69 -22.80
CA TYR A 15 -3.88 3.15 -23.68
C TYR A 15 -3.34 2.02 -24.57
N GLU A 16 -3.55 2.15 -25.87
CA GLU A 16 -3.23 1.14 -26.89
C GLU A 16 -1.73 0.84 -27.07
N ASP A 17 -0.87 1.84 -26.84
CA ASP A 17 0.58 1.72 -27.02
C ASP A 17 1.31 1.23 -25.75
N SER A 18 0.56 0.74 -24.75
CA SER A 18 1.16 0.27 -23.50
C SER A 18 2.01 -0.99 -23.73
N VAL A 19 3.25 -0.93 -23.27
CA VAL A 19 4.21 -2.05 -23.31
C VAL A 19 4.88 -2.22 -21.94
N THR A 20 5.33 -3.44 -21.64
CA THR A 20 6.10 -3.75 -20.44
C THR A 20 7.57 -3.79 -20.80
N PHE A 21 8.35 -2.81 -20.34
CA PHE A 21 9.79 -2.80 -20.53
C PHE A 21 10.49 -3.57 -19.40
N ILE A 22 11.22 -4.65 -19.73
CA ILE A 22 11.92 -5.50 -18.74
C ILE A 22 13.40 -5.15 -18.58
N GLY A 23 13.88 -4.10 -19.24
CA GLY A 23 15.25 -3.62 -19.16
C GLY A 23 16.09 -3.97 -20.40
N THR A 24 17.40 -3.98 -20.20
CA THR A 24 18.40 -4.22 -21.24
C THR A 24 19.08 -5.58 -21.04
N VAL A 25 19.46 -6.21 -22.15
CA VAL A 25 20.29 -7.41 -22.23
C VAL A 25 21.50 -7.09 -23.09
N ILE A 26 22.71 -7.31 -22.56
CA ILE A 26 23.97 -7.04 -23.27
C ILE A 26 24.60 -8.38 -23.62
N THR A 27 24.95 -8.57 -24.89
CA THR A 27 25.54 -9.81 -25.38
C THR A 27 26.74 -9.58 -26.28
N VAL A 28 27.60 -10.59 -26.36
CA VAL A 28 28.70 -10.67 -27.33
C VAL A 28 28.49 -11.93 -28.17
N ALA A 29 28.51 -11.78 -29.51
CA ALA A 29 28.44 -12.93 -30.39
C ALA A 29 29.79 -13.66 -30.37
N ASN A 30 29.83 -14.85 -29.79
CA ASN A 30 31.06 -15.64 -29.67
C ASN A 30 30.75 -17.13 -29.81
N ASN A 31 31.22 -17.72 -30.91
CA ASN A 31 31.08 -19.16 -31.18
C ASN A 31 32.29 -19.97 -30.68
N GLU A 32 33.41 -19.35 -30.33
CA GLU A 32 34.68 -20.04 -30.05
C GLU A 32 34.83 -20.46 -28.58
N GLY A 33 34.13 -19.80 -27.65
CA GLY A 33 34.26 -19.98 -26.20
C GLY A 33 33.20 -20.85 -25.51
N VAL A 34 32.34 -21.53 -26.26
CA VAL A 34 31.03 -22.01 -25.74
C VAL A 34 31.05 -23.45 -25.22
N ALA A 35 31.98 -24.29 -25.67
CA ALA A 35 31.94 -25.71 -25.34
C ALA A 35 32.86 -26.04 -24.15
N ALA A 36 32.28 -26.53 -23.04
CA ALA A 36 33.03 -27.14 -21.94
C ALA A 36 33.92 -28.31 -22.42
N LYS A 37 33.48 -29.01 -23.48
CA LYS A 37 34.22 -30.05 -24.19
C LYS A 37 34.62 -29.55 -25.59
N LYS A 38 35.93 -29.39 -25.86
CA LYS A 38 36.47 -28.92 -27.16
C LYS A 38 36.07 -29.80 -28.37
N GLU A 39 35.58 -31.02 -28.14
CA GLU A 39 35.30 -32.04 -29.15
C GLU A 39 33.92 -31.89 -29.82
N LEU A 40 32.98 -31.14 -29.22
CA LEU A 40 31.60 -30.98 -29.70
C LEU A 40 31.38 -29.76 -30.62
N LYS A 41 32.44 -29.17 -31.20
CA LYS A 41 32.34 -27.93 -32.00
C LYS A 41 31.40 -28.04 -33.21
N ASN A 42 31.27 -29.22 -33.80
CA ASN A 42 30.42 -29.46 -34.98
C ASN A 42 28.93 -29.58 -34.63
N GLU A 43 28.59 -29.69 -33.34
CA GLU A 43 27.21 -29.79 -32.84
C GLU A 43 26.68 -28.47 -32.26
N LEU A 44 27.48 -27.39 -32.29
CA LEU A 44 27.08 -26.09 -31.76
C LEU A 44 26.05 -25.39 -32.67
N PRO A 45 25.13 -24.60 -32.09
CA PRO A 45 24.27 -23.71 -32.86
C PRO A 45 25.07 -22.71 -33.72
N THR A 46 24.49 -22.26 -34.83
CA THR A 46 25.16 -21.36 -35.80
C THR A 46 25.60 -20.02 -35.19
N LYS A 47 24.84 -19.48 -34.24
CA LYS A 47 25.14 -18.24 -33.54
C LYS A 47 24.88 -18.41 -32.06
N VAL A 48 25.91 -18.22 -31.25
CA VAL A 48 25.80 -18.23 -29.79
C VAL A 48 26.13 -16.84 -29.25
N HIS A 49 25.27 -16.37 -28.35
CA HIS A 49 25.41 -15.09 -27.67
C HIS A 49 25.85 -15.32 -26.23
N HIS A 50 27.04 -14.83 -25.87
CA HIS A 50 27.47 -14.77 -24.49
C HIS A 50 26.76 -13.59 -23.80
N VAL A 51 25.99 -13.86 -22.74
CA VAL A 51 25.21 -12.83 -22.04
C VAL A 51 26.04 -12.20 -20.92
N ILE A 52 26.43 -10.95 -21.13
CA ILE A 52 27.25 -10.16 -20.18
C ILE A 52 26.37 -9.56 -19.08
N ASP A 53 25.19 -9.02 -19.45
CA ASP A 53 24.17 -8.52 -18.51
C ASP A 53 22.76 -8.94 -18.91
N GLY A 54 21.87 -9.06 -17.91
CA GLY A 54 20.48 -9.43 -18.11
C GLY A 54 20.19 -10.92 -17.96
N GLN A 55 21.14 -11.72 -17.45
CA GLN A 55 20.99 -13.16 -17.23
C GLN A 55 19.73 -13.51 -16.43
N GLN A 56 19.51 -12.84 -15.29
CA GLN A 56 18.33 -13.08 -14.44
C GLN A 56 17.00 -12.69 -15.13
N ARG A 57 17.02 -11.67 -16.00
CA ARG A 57 15.85 -11.24 -16.78
C ARG A 57 15.48 -12.29 -17.80
N LEU A 58 16.46 -12.81 -18.54
CA LEU A 58 16.26 -13.89 -19.51
C LEU A 58 15.77 -15.18 -18.84
N THR A 59 16.35 -15.55 -17.70
CA THR A 59 15.90 -16.70 -16.90
C THR A 59 14.44 -16.54 -16.47
N SER A 60 14.09 -15.40 -15.87
CA SER A 60 12.73 -15.14 -15.39
C SER A 60 11.73 -15.16 -16.54
N TYR A 61 12.04 -14.51 -17.67
CA TYR A 61 11.17 -14.49 -18.84
C TYR A 61 11.00 -15.90 -19.44
N SER A 62 12.07 -16.69 -19.52
CA SER A 62 12.00 -18.08 -20.00
C SER A 62 11.15 -18.97 -19.10
N LEU A 63 11.24 -18.79 -17.78
CA LEU A 63 10.37 -19.48 -16.82
C LEU A 63 8.90 -19.08 -16.98
N ILE A 64 8.61 -17.79 -17.21
CA ILE A 64 7.25 -17.32 -17.51
C ILE A 64 6.71 -18.01 -18.78
N LEU A 65 7.51 -18.12 -19.84
CA LEU A 65 7.10 -18.80 -21.07
C LEU A 65 6.78 -20.29 -20.85
N MET A 66 7.61 -21.00 -20.08
CA MET A 66 7.36 -22.41 -19.75
C MET A 66 6.14 -22.59 -18.84
N ALA A 67 5.98 -21.73 -17.84
CA ALA A 67 4.82 -21.73 -16.95
C ALA A 67 3.53 -21.43 -17.73
N TYR A 68 3.56 -20.42 -18.60
CA TYR A 68 2.46 -20.08 -19.50
C TYR A 68 2.11 -21.25 -20.42
N TYR A 69 3.09 -21.94 -21.00
CA TYR A 69 2.84 -23.12 -21.83
C TYR A 69 2.09 -24.22 -21.05
N THR A 70 2.49 -24.45 -19.79
CA THR A 70 1.82 -25.43 -18.91
C THR A 70 0.37 -25.04 -18.63
N VAL A 71 0.13 -23.77 -18.32
CA VAL A 71 -1.22 -23.23 -18.09
C VAL A 71 -2.06 -23.31 -19.37
N LEU A 72 -1.48 -22.98 -20.52
CA LEU A 72 -2.12 -23.09 -21.82
C LEU A 72 -2.53 -24.53 -22.13
N GLU A 73 -1.67 -25.52 -21.88
CA GLU A 73 -1.99 -26.92 -22.17
C GLU A 73 -3.05 -27.50 -21.23
N ASP A 74 -3.02 -27.14 -19.94
CA ASP A 74 -4.06 -27.50 -18.97
C ASP A 74 -5.44 -26.96 -19.38
N ILE A 75 -5.51 -25.68 -19.77
CA ILE A 75 -6.76 -25.05 -20.22
C ILE A 75 -7.19 -25.56 -21.59
N ASN A 76 -6.26 -25.79 -22.52
CA ASN A 76 -6.53 -26.39 -23.83
C ASN A 76 -7.08 -27.81 -23.72
N THR A 77 -6.54 -28.63 -22.80
CA THR A 77 -7.02 -29.99 -22.55
C THR A 77 -8.46 -29.98 -22.05
N ARG A 78 -8.78 -29.09 -21.10
CA ARG A 78 -10.17 -28.88 -20.63
C ARG A 78 -11.08 -28.39 -21.75
N TYR A 79 -10.65 -27.39 -22.52
CA TYR A 79 -11.38 -26.87 -23.67
C TYR A 79 -11.70 -27.97 -24.70
N LYS A 80 -10.73 -28.80 -25.10
CA LYS A 80 -10.93 -29.91 -26.04
C LYS A 80 -11.93 -30.95 -25.53
N ARG A 81 -11.96 -31.19 -24.22
CA ARG A 81 -12.83 -32.17 -23.57
C ARG A 81 -14.26 -31.65 -23.40
N GLU A 82 -14.41 -30.40 -22.97
CA GLU A 82 -15.67 -29.89 -22.42
C GLU A 82 -16.37 -28.84 -23.30
N VAL A 83 -15.63 -28.16 -24.20
CA VAL A 83 -16.15 -27.01 -24.96
C VAL A 83 -16.09 -27.24 -26.47
N GLU A 84 -14.96 -27.72 -26.98
CA GLU A 84 -14.71 -27.91 -28.41
C GLU A 84 -15.78 -28.75 -29.16
N PRO A 85 -16.42 -29.78 -28.56
CA PRO A 85 -17.50 -30.53 -29.22
C PRO A 85 -18.77 -29.71 -29.50
N ASP A 86 -19.00 -28.64 -28.75
CA ASP A 86 -20.28 -27.92 -28.67
C ASP A 86 -20.24 -26.53 -29.32
N ILE A 87 -19.24 -26.24 -30.15
CA ILE A 87 -19.04 -24.95 -30.84
C ILE A 87 -18.93 -25.09 -32.36
N CYS A 88 -19.16 -24.00 -33.09
CA CYS A 88 -19.08 -24.01 -34.54
C CYS A 88 -17.66 -24.30 -35.06
N THR A 89 -17.59 -24.85 -36.28
CA THR A 89 -16.31 -25.27 -36.88
C THR A 89 -15.35 -24.10 -37.11
N THR A 90 -15.87 -22.90 -37.36
CA THR A 90 -15.07 -21.68 -37.56
C THR A 90 -14.33 -21.30 -36.29
N LEU A 91 -15.03 -21.19 -35.16
CA LEU A 91 -14.44 -20.84 -33.86
C LEU A 91 -13.45 -21.93 -33.40
N LYS A 92 -13.82 -23.20 -33.56
CA LYS A 92 -12.93 -24.34 -33.29
C LYS A 92 -11.60 -24.24 -34.04
N ARG A 93 -11.63 -23.99 -35.36
CA ARG A 93 -10.40 -23.83 -36.17
C ARG A 93 -9.59 -22.62 -35.72
N TRP A 94 -10.25 -21.52 -35.38
CA TRP A 94 -9.59 -20.29 -34.93
C TRP A 94 -8.83 -20.52 -33.62
N VAL A 95 -9.51 -21.05 -32.59
CA VAL A 95 -8.89 -21.35 -31.28
C VAL A 95 -7.72 -22.31 -31.45
N ASN A 96 -7.93 -23.44 -32.15
CA ASN A 96 -6.89 -24.45 -32.35
C ASN A 96 -5.68 -23.90 -33.12
N SER A 97 -5.92 -23.02 -34.11
CA SER A 97 -4.84 -22.34 -34.84
C SER A 97 -4.03 -21.43 -33.92
N LYS A 98 -4.70 -20.61 -33.10
CA LYS A 98 -4.03 -19.67 -32.19
C LYS A 98 -3.26 -20.36 -31.07
N VAL A 99 -3.83 -21.41 -30.49
CA VAL A 99 -3.14 -22.25 -29.50
C VAL A 99 -1.90 -22.88 -30.13
N SER A 100 -2.01 -23.44 -31.34
CA SER A 100 -0.87 -24.05 -32.05
C SER A 100 0.22 -23.03 -32.40
N GLU A 101 -0.15 -21.82 -32.82
CA GLU A 101 0.76 -20.70 -33.10
C GLU A 101 1.56 -20.31 -31.85
N LEU A 102 0.88 -20.16 -30.71
CA LEU A 102 1.50 -19.83 -29.43
C LEU A 102 2.43 -20.94 -28.96
N GLN A 103 1.96 -22.19 -28.98
CA GLN A 103 2.76 -23.36 -28.59
C GLN A 103 4.04 -23.46 -29.43
N LYS A 104 3.94 -23.26 -30.74
CA LYS A 104 5.10 -23.26 -31.65
C LYS A 104 6.06 -22.10 -31.34
N THR A 105 5.52 -20.90 -31.11
CA THR A 105 6.33 -19.71 -30.82
C THR A 105 7.09 -19.86 -29.50
N ILE A 106 6.45 -20.41 -28.47
CA ILE A 106 7.08 -20.67 -27.17
C ILE A 106 8.13 -21.76 -27.30
N LYS A 107 7.82 -22.87 -27.99
CA LYS A 107 8.79 -23.95 -28.28
C LYS A 107 10.05 -23.37 -28.94
N ASN A 108 9.87 -22.54 -29.95
CA ASN A 108 10.96 -21.86 -30.66
C ASN A 108 11.67 -20.81 -29.79
N SER A 109 11.03 -20.29 -28.75
CA SER A 109 11.61 -19.31 -27.82
C SER A 109 12.48 -19.93 -26.75
N ILE A 110 12.20 -21.18 -26.34
CA ILE A 110 12.94 -21.89 -25.29
C ILE A 110 13.91 -22.95 -25.82
N SER A 111 13.73 -23.43 -27.05
CA SER A 111 14.54 -24.50 -27.64
C SER A 111 15.13 -24.16 -29.01
N ILE A 112 16.20 -24.86 -29.37
CA ILE A 112 16.78 -24.89 -30.72
C ILE A 112 16.66 -26.33 -31.23
N GLU A 113 15.97 -26.52 -32.34
CA GLU A 113 15.87 -27.81 -33.03
C GLU A 113 17.07 -27.98 -33.95
N MET A 114 17.89 -29.00 -33.67
CA MET A 114 19.01 -29.39 -34.52
C MET A 114 18.53 -30.43 -35.54
N GLY A 115 19.04 -30.36 -36.77
CA GLY A 115 18.66 -31.26 -37.85
C GLY A 115 18.86 -32.75 -37.51
N ASP A 116 17.95 -33.57 -38.02
CA ASP A 116 17.95 -35.03 -37.86
C ASP A 116 18.72 -35.67 -39.02
N ASP A 117 20.03 -35.84 -38.82
CA ASP A 117 20.91 -36.48 -39.80
C ASP A 117 20.84 -38.02 -39.72
N GLY A 118 19.88 -38.59 -38.96
CA GLY A 118 19.61 -40.03 -38.83
C GLY A 118 20.19 -40.71 -37.59
N ASP A 119 21.15 -40.10 -36.91
CA ASP A 119 21.77 -40.57 -35.66
C ASP A 119 21.56 -39.53 -34.54
N VAL A 120 20.39 -39.53 -33.88
CA VAL A 120 20.09 -38.66 -32.72
C VAL A 120 19.31 -39.39 -31.64
N ASP A 121 19.58 -39.09 -30.36
CA ASP A 121 18.78 -39.62 -29.26
C ASP A 121 17.46 -38.86 -29.09
N ALA A 122 16.38 -39.60 -28.82
CA ALA A 122 15.03 -39.05 -28.75
C ALA A 122 14.90 -37.93 -27.69
N GLY A 123 14.72 -36.70 -28.16
CA GLY A 123 14.57 -35.50 -27.33
C GLY A 123 15.88 -34.74 -27.05
N TYR A 124 17.04 -35.24 -27.48
CA TYR A 124 18.34 -34.56 -27.37
C TYR A 124 18.65 -33.66 -28.56
N ASN A 125 17.95 -33.82 -29.68
CA ASN A 125 17.99 -32.88 -30.81
C ASN A 125 17.31 -31.52 -30.52
N PHE A 126 16.70 -31.34 -29.35
CA PHE A 126 16.12 -30.07 -28.88
C PHE A 126 16.96 -29.47 -27.75
N TYR A 127 17.80 -28.52 -28.11
CA TYR A 127 18.72 -27.88 -27.18
C TYR A 127 18.00 -26.80 -26.36
N PRO A 128 18.22 -26.71 -25.04
CA PRO A 128 17.78 -25.55 -24.26
C PRO A 128 18.52 -24.30 -24.74
N LYS A 129 17.80 -23.19 -24.93
CA LYS A 129 18.38 -21.93 -25.42
C LYS A 129 19.28 -21.21 -24.42
N ILE A 130 19.09 -21.46 -23.12
CA ILE A 130 19.90 -20.89 -22.05
C ILE A 130 20.71 -22.01 -21.43
N THR A 131 22.03 -21.87 -21.50
CA THR A 131 23.01 -22.78 -20.90
C THR A 131 24.08 -21.98 -20.16
N ARG A 132 24.78 -22.64 -19.25
CA ARG A 132 25.92 -22.09 -18.53
C ARG A 132 27.19 -22.75 -19.05
N ALA A 133 28.03 -21.98 -19.73
CA ALA A 133 29.18 -22.51 -20.50
C ALA A 133 30.17 -23.38 -19.69
N ASN A 134 30.26 -23.20 -18.38
CA ASN A 134 31.14 -23.95 -17.48
C ASN A 134 30.52 -25.25 -16.92
N GLU A 135 29.20 -25.42 -17.03
CA GLU A 135 28.45 -26.52 -16.40
C GLU A 135 27.66 -27.36 -17.41
N ASP A 136 27.29 -26.77 -18.55
CA ASP A 136 26.41 -27.37 -19.54
C ASP A 136 27.12 -27.54 -20.90
N ALA A 137 26.74 -28.58 -21.64
CA ALA A 137 27.19 -28.87 -22.98
C ALA A 137 26.00 -29.33 -23.83
N TRP A 138 25.83 -28.71 -25.00
CA TRP A 138 24.87 -29.19 -25.99
C TRP A 138 25.42 -30.41 -26.73
N SER A 139 24.58 -31.43 -26.92
CA SER A 139 24.85 -32.53 -27.84
C SER A 139 23.54 -33.18 -28.28
N LYS A 140 23.55 -33.77 -29.49
CA LYS A 140 22.44 -34.59 -30.00
C LYS A 140 22.37 -35.98 -29.35
N PHE A 141 23.38 -36.35 -28.56
CA PHE A 141 23.52 -37.66 -27.91
C PHE A 141 23.44 -37.54 -26.38
N GLU A 142 22.75 -38.48 -25.74
CA GLU A 142 22.52 -38.49 -24.28
C GLU A 142 23.83 -38.64 -23.49
N GLU A 143 24.79 -39.40 -24.01
CA GLU A 143 26.10 -39.62 -23.37
C GLU A 143 26.98 -38.37 -23.33
N ASP A 144 26.79 -37.47 -24.29
CA ASP A 144 27.62 -36.27 -24.45
C ASP A 144 26.97 -35.00 -23.94
N ALA A 145 25.64 -34.94 -23.92
CA ALA A 145 24.86 -33.81 -23.44
C ALA A 145 24.98 -33.66 -21.92
N GLN A 146 25.24 -32.43 -21.46
CA GLN A 146 25.34 -32.10 -20.05
C GLN A 146 24.45 -30.89 -19.75
N TYR A 147 23.46 -31.06 -18.87
CA TYR A 147 22.56 -29.98 -18.43
C TYR A 147 22.43 -30.01 -16.91
N GLU A 148 23.49 -29.58 -16.23
CA GLU A 148 23.61 -29.61 -14.76
C GLU A 148 23.21 -28.28 -14.11
N SER A 149 23.27 -27.18 -14.86
CA SER A 149 22.86 -25.89 -14.29
C SER A 149 21.34 -25.86 -14.06
N PRO A 150 20.85 -25.17 -13.00
CA PRO A 150 19.44 -25.22 -12.63
C PRO A 150 18.47 -24.87 -13.75
N VAL A 151 18.80 -23.84 -14.54
CA VAL A 151 17.93 -23.34 -15.62
C VAL A 151 17.99 -24.26 -16.84
N ALA A 152 19.19 -24.67 -17.26
CA ALA A 152 19.35 -25.55 -18.42
C ALA A 152 18.76 -26.94 -18.16
N SER A 153 18.98 -27.50 -16.97
CA SER A 153 18.41 -28.78 -16.54
C SER A 153 16.88 -28.75 -16.53
N PHE A 154 16.30 -27.69 -15.93
CA PHE A 154 14.85 -27.52 -15.89
C PHE A 154 14.27 -27.36 -17.30
N MET A 155 14.86 -26.47 -18.10
CA MET A 155 14.41 -26.19 -19.47
C MET A 155 14.51 -27.42 -20.37
N HIS A 156 15.62 -28.16 -20.33
CA HIS A 156 15.80 -29.35 -21.15
C HIS A 156 14.78 -30.46 -20.81
N LYS A 157 14.55 -30.75 -19.53
CA LYS A 157 13.54 -31.75 -19.14
C LYS A 157 12.11 -31.28 -19.43
N PHE A 158 11.83 -29.99 -19.29
CA PHE A 158 10.56 -29.38 -19.74
C PHE A 158 10.36 -29.60 -21.25
N ILE A 159 11.38 -29.28 -22.05
CA ILE A 159 11.44 -29.51 -23.49
C ILE A 159 11.17 -30.99 -23.78
N ARG A 160 11.89 -31.93 -23.15
CA ARG A 160 11.68 -33.36 -23.35
C ARG A 160 10.24 -33.75 -23.04
N HIS A 161 9.70 -33.34 -21.90
CA HIS A 161 8.35 -33.69 -21.49
C HIS A 161 7.28 -33.26 -22.52
N TYR A 162 7.30 -32.00 -22.93
CA TYR A 162 6.27 -31.44 -23.81
C TYR A 162 6.52 -31.70 -25.30
N ILE A 163 7.77 -31.94 -25.72
CA ILE A 163 8.12 -32.18 -27.13
C ILE A 163 8.12 -33.67 -27.46
N THR A 164 8.56 -34.55 -26.55
CA THR A 164 8.48 -36.01 -26.75
C THR A 164 7.12 -36.60 -26.32
N LYS A 165 6.18 -35.75 -25.89
CA LYS A 165 4.79 -36.09 -25.52
C LYS A 165 4.70 -37.28 -24.56
N VAL A 166 5.32 -37.16 -23.40
CA VAL A 166 5.13 -38.15 -22.33
C VAL A 166 3.72 -37.96 -21.76
N ASP A 167 2.88 -39.00 -21.75
CA ASP A 167 1.46 -38.97 -21.32
C ASP A 167 1.25 -38.74 -19.80
N SER A 168 2.21 -38.11 -19.11
CA SER A 168 2.13 -37.77 -17.69
C SER A 168 2.03 -36.25 -17.49
N THR A 169 1.63 -35.79 -16.31
CA THR A 169 1.75 -34.37 -15.95
C THR A 169 3.21 -34.02 -15.68
N PHE A 170 3.67 -32.85 -16.12
CA PHE A 170 4.99 -32.34 -15.77
C PHE A 170 5.06 -32.07 -14.26
N ASP A 171 5.88 -32.83 -13.53
CA ASP A 171 6.11 -32.60 -12.11
C ASP A 171 7.40 -31.77 -11.91
N PRO A 172 7.29 -30.47 -11.56
CA PRO A 172 8.45 -29.61 -11.34
C PRO A 172 9.25 -29.98 -10.08
N LYS A 173 8.71 -30.80 -9.18
CA LYS A 173 9.40 -31.24 -7.95
C LYS A 173 10.34 -32.43 -8.15
N VAL A 174 10.24 -33.15 -9.28
CA VAL A 174 11.23 -34.16 -9.71
C VAL A 174 12.65 -33.57 -9.81
N PHE A 175 12.74 -32.24 -9.85
CA PHE A 175 13.96 -31.46 -9.99
C PHE A 175 14.57 -31.00 -8.65
N SER A 176 13.84 -31.15 -7.55
CA SER A 176 14.27 -30.67 -6.25
C SER A 176 15.31 -31.62 -5.61
N LYS A 177 16.60 -31.27 -5.71
CA LYS A 177 17.60 -31.81 -4.78
C LYS A 177 17.39 -31.13 -3.41
N LYS A 178 17.50 -31.87 -2.30
CA LYS A 178 17.39 -31.31 -0.94
C LYS A 178 18.44 -30.20 -0.76
N ASN A 179 18.01 -28.95 -0.74
CA ASN A 179 18.78 -27.69 -0.61
C ASN A 179 19.75 -27.37 -1.76
N ASP A 180 19.21 -27.00 -2.94
CA ASP A 180 20.00 -26.42 -4.03
C ASP A 180 19.17 -25.43 -4.88
N LEU A 181 19.83 -24.57 -5.66
CA LEU A 181 19.26 -23.59 -6.61
C LEU A 181 18.20 -24.21 -7.56
N HIS A 182 18.25 -25.52 -7.78
CA HIS A 182 17.23 -26.28 -8.52
C HIS A 182 15.83 -26.21 -7.90
N SER A 183 15.71 -26.26 -6.56
CA SER A 183 14.40 -26.16 -5.91
C SER A 183 13.82 -24.76 -6.06
N ILE A 184 14.67 -23.72 -6.03
CA ILE A 184 14.24 -22.32 -6.23
C ILE A 184 13.63 -22.13 -7.62
N VAL A 185 14.21 -22.73 -8.66
CA VAL A 185 13.65 -22.67 -10.03
C VAL A 185 12.29 -23.35 -10.09
N ALA A 186 12.15 -24.53 -9.47
CA ALA A 186 10.89 -25.26 -9.41
C ALA A 186 9.80 -24.49 -8.63
N ASP A 187 10.12 -23.97 -7.45
CA ASP A 187 9.20 -23.20 -6.60
C ASP A 187 8.75 -21.91 -7.30
N ASN A 188 9.67 -21.21 -7.98
CA ASN A 188 9.34 -20.04 -8.78
C ASN A 188 8.43 -20.41 -9.96
N PHE A 189 8.69 -21.53 -10.63
CA PHE A 189 7.84 -22.00 -11.73
C PHE A 189 6.42 -22.34 -11.26
N GLU A 190 6.27 -23.01 -10.10
CA GLU A 190 4.96 -23.29 -9.50
C GLU A 190 4.22 -22.00 -9.15
N THR A 191 4.93 -21.04 -8.54
CA THR A 191 4.39 -19.70 -8.24
C THR A 191 3.92 -18.99 -9.49
N LEU A 192 4.71 -19.01 -10.57
CA LEU A 192 4.34 -18.43 -11.86
C LEU A 192 3.12 -19.11 -12.49
N CYS A 193 3.02 -20.44 -12.41
CA CYS A 193 1.84 -21.16 -12.87
C CYS A 193 0.58 -20.73 -12.11
N PHE A 194 0.69 -20.56 -10.79
CA PHE A 194 -0.41 -20.07 -9.95
C PHE A 194 -0.81 -18.64 -10.34
N GLU A 195 0.15 -17.70 -10.38
CA GLU A 195 -0.12 -16.30 -10.74
C GLU A 195 -0.73 -16.16 -12.15
N LEU A 196 -0.25 -16.93 -13.13
CA LEU A 196 -0.80 -16.92 -14.50
C LEU A 196 -2.21 -17.52 -14.57
N LYS A 197 -2.52 -18.54 -13.76
CA LYS A 197 -3.88 -19.09 -13.65
C LYS A 197 -4.84 -18.09 -13.03
N GLU A 198 -4.45 -17.41 -11.95
CA GLU A 198 -5.25 -16.34 -11.35
C GLU A 198 -5.49 -15.21 -12.35
N LEU A 199 -4.43 -14.78 -13.05
CA LEU A 199 -4.52 -13.71 -14.05
C LEU A 199 -5.41 -14.08 -15.25
N ALA A 200 -5.39 -15.34 -15.68
CA ALA A 200 -6.25 -15.82 -16.76
C ALA A 200 -7.71 -16.02 -16.34
N ALA A 201 -7.96 -16.24 -15.04
CA ALA A 201 -9.30 -16.40 -14.48
C ALA A 201 -9.96 -15.08 -14.10
N ASP A 202 -9.19 -14.00 -13.96
CA ASP A 202 -9.67 -12.66 -13.60
C ASP A 202 -10.50 -12.02 -14.74
N ASP A 203 -11.82 -12.11 -14.61
CA ASP A 203 -12.82 -11.54 -15.54
C ASP A 203 -12.70 -10.02 -15.68
N ASP A 204 -12.22 -9.35 -14.62
CA ASP A 204 -12.00 -7.92 -14.67
C ASP A 204 -10.75 -7.61 -15.47
N LEU A 205 -9.64 -8.35 -15.29
CA LEU A 205 -8.36 -8.10 -15.98
C LEU A 205 -8.36 -8.42 -17.48
N ILE A 206 -9.09 -9.45 -17.89
CA ILE A 206 -9.27 -9.82 -19.29
C ILE A 206 -10.77 -10.02 -19.52
N PRO A 207 -11.45 -9.08 -20.21
CA PRO A 207 -12.90 -8.98 -20.21
C PRO A 207 -13.55 -10.22 -20.81
N SER A 208 -14.62 -10.68 -20.17
CA SER A 208 -15.58 -11.62 -20.74
C SER A 208 -16.32 -10.99 -21.94
N SER A 209 -16.92 -11.85 -22.77
CA SER A 209 -17.60 -11.52 -24.04
C SER A 209 -18.74 -10.50 -23.93
N GLU A 210 -19.20 -10.15 -22.72
CA GLU A 210 -20.38 -9.32 -22.50
C GLU A 210 -20.14 -7.80 -22.55
N THR A 211 -18.89 -7.33 -22.47
CA THR A 211 -18.62 -5.88 -22.47
C THR A 211 -18.45 -5.30 -23.89
N PRO A 212 -18.96 -4.08 -24.20
CA PRO A 212 -18.68 -3.37 -25.46
C PRO A 212 -17.19 -3.14 -25.74
N TYR A 213 -16.34 -3.32 -24.73
CA TYR A 213 -14.88 -3.23 -24.76
C TYR A 213 -14.18 -4.49 -25.29
N SER A 214 -14.92 -5.59 -25.50
CA SER A 214 -14.36 -6.89 -25.92
C SER A 214 -13.75 -6.87 -27.32
N LYS A 215 -14.41 -6.25 -28.32
CA LYS A 215 -13.91 -6.23 -29.71
C LYS A 215 -12.60 -5.44 -29.86
N LEU A 216 -12.53 -4.26 -29.25
CA LEU A 216 -11.33 -3.42 -29.25
C LEU A 216 -10.17 -4.07 -28.46
N MET A 217 -10.46 -4.72 -27.33
CA MET A 217 -9.45 -5.48 -26.57
C MET A 217 -8.96 -6.71 -27.35
N LEU A 218 -9.86 -7.45 -28.00
CA LEU A 218 -9.51 -8.57 -28.88
C LEU A 218 -8.58 -8.09 -30.00
N GLU A 219 -8.89 -6.98 -30.67
CA GLU A 219 -8.02 -6.38 -31.70
C GLU A 219 -6.65 -5.98 -31.12
N ARG A 220 -6.63 -5.32 -29.97
CA ARG A 220 -5.40 -4.84 -29.30
C ARG A 220 -4.48 -5.96 -28.79
N PHE A 221 -5.05 -7.06 -28.31
CA PHE A 221 -4.29 -8.19 -27.75
C PHE A 221 -3.96 -9.26 -28.80
N LEU A 222 -4.85 -9.53 -29.76
CA LEU A 222 -4.63 -10.58 -30.76
C LEU A 222 -3.86 -10.07 -31.99
N ASN A 223 -3.82 -8.75 -32.22
CA ASN A 223 -3.23 -8.14 -33.41
C ASN A 223 -3.81 -8.74 -34.70
N VAL A 224 -5.11 -9.08 -34.68
CA VAL A 224 -5.86 -9.62 -35.80
C VAL A 224 -6.87 -8.56 -36.21
N ASN A 225 -6.80 -8.11 -37.47
CA ASN A 225 -7.96 -7.48 -38.12
C ASN A 225 -9.06 -8.55 -38.16
N SER A 226 -10.03 -8.46 -37.25
CA SER A 226 -11.39 -9.04 -37.30
C SER A 226 -11.70 -10.19 -38.27
N ASP A 227 -10.89 -11.27 -38.29
CA ASP A 227 -11.23 -12.52 -38.98
C ASP A 227 -12.31 -13.33 -38.22
N LEU A 228 -12.60 -12.96 -36.97
CA LEU A 228 -13.79 -13.42 -36.26
C LEU A 228 -14.98 -12.65 -36.86
N SER A 229 -15.58 -13.22 -37.91
CA SER A 229 -16.78 -12.72 -38.57
C SER A 229 -17.87 -12.34 -37.57
N ASP A 230 -18.69 -11.33 -37.88
CA ASP A 230 -19.87 -10.96 -37.09
C ASP A 230 -20.92 -12.11 -36.97
N ASP A 231 -20.67 -13.26 -37.60
CA ASP A 231 -21.48 -14.48 -37.62
C ASP A 231 -21.21 -15.49 -36.47
N ILE A 232 -20.35 -15.16 -35.49
CA ILE A 232 -20.08 -16.07 -34.34
C ILE A 232 -21.09 -15.83 -33.22
N ASP A 233 -21.73 -16.90 -32.76
CA ASP A 233 -22.69 -16.86 -31.65
C ASP A 233 -22.02 -16.39 -30.35
N LYS A 234 -22.70 -15.49 -29.63
CA LYS A 234 -22.23 -14.95 -28.35
C LYS A 234 -22.14 -16.03 -27.28
N ASP A 235 -23.07 -16.98 -27.29
CA ASP A 235 -23.12 -18.07 -26.32
C ASP A 235 -21.92 -19.03 -26.53
N GLU A 236 -21.47 -19.21 -27.78
CA GLU A 236 -20.27 -20.01 -28.08
C GLU A 236 -18.98 -19.30 -27.67
N LEU A 237 -18.90 -17.97 -27.84
CA LEU A 237 -17.77 -17.16 -27.38
C LEU A 237 -17.63 -17.17 -25.87
N GLU A 238 -18.75 -17.11 -25.14
CA GLU A 238 -18.76 -17.16 -23.67
C GLU A 238 -18.23 -18.50 -23.15
N LYS A 239 -18.65 -19.62 -23.76
CA LYS A 239 -18.11 -20.96 -23.45
C LYS A 239 -16.60 -21.06 -23.71
N CYS A 240 -16.07 -20.29 -24.66
CA CYS A 240 -14.63 -20.26 -24.99
C CYS A 240 -13.85 -19.18 -24.22
N SER A 241 -14.47 -18.46 -23.27
CA SER A 241 -13.86 -17.33 -22.58
C SER A 241 -12.50 -17.67 -21.95
N ASP A 242 -12.40 -18.77 -21.21
CA ASP A 242 -11.14 -19.21 -20.57
C ASP A 242 -9.99 -19.38 -21.57
N ILE A 243 -10.20 -20.13 -22.66
CA ILE A 243 -9.14 -20.38 -23.64
C ILE A 243 -8.79 -19.10 -24.41
N ILE A 244 -9.76 -18.23 -24.70
CA ILE A 244 -9.53 -16.94 -25.35
C ILE A 244 -8.70 -16.03 -24.45
N ARG A 245 -9.01 -15.94 -23.16
CA ARG A 245 -8.26 -15.13 -22.17
C ARG A 245 -6.80 -15.55 -22.10
N VAL A 246 -6.55 -16.86 -22.06
CA VAL A 246 -5.18 -17.40 -22.05
C VAL A 246 -4.45 -17.11 -23.36
N VAL A 247 -5.12 -17.21 -24.51
CA VAL A 247 -4.54 -16.85 -25.82
C VAL A 247 -4.19 -15.36 -25.89
N MET A 248 -5.03 -14.48 -25.33
CA MET A 248 -4.75 -13.05 -25.23
C MET A 248 -3.52 -12.79 -24.34
N LEU A 249 -3.45 -13.44 -23.18
CA LEU A 249 -2.31 -13.34 -22.27
C LEU A 249 -1.00 -13.78 -22.93
N GLY A 250 -1.02 -14.88 -23.70
CA GLY A 250 0.15 -15.36 -24.44
C GLY A 250 0.64 -14.36 -25.49
N ASN A 251 -0.28 -13.78 -26.26
CA ASN A 251 0.06 -12.74 -27.21
C ASN A 251 0.63 -11.49 -26.52
N PHE A 252 0.08 -11.09 -25.38
CA PHE A 252 0.62 -9.99 -24.60
C PHE A 252 2.05 -10.28 -24.15
N ILE A 253 2.29 -11.44 -23.53
CA ILE A 253 3.63 -11.82 -23.05
C ILE A 253 4.63 -11.82 -24.21
N LEU A 254 4.27 -12.38 -25.37
CA LEU A 254 5.18 -12.52 -26.50
C LEU A 254 5.40 -11.22 -27.31
N LYS A 255 4.41 -10.32 -27.37
CA LYS A 255 4.44 -9.16 -28.28
C LYS A 255 4.53 -7.80 -27.58
N ARG A 256 4.15 -7.71 -26.30
CA ARG A 256 4.07 -6.44 -25.53
C ARG A 256 5.06 -6.39 -24.37
N VAL A 257 5.75 -7.49 -24.05
CA VAL A 257 6.90 -7.49 -23.14
C VAL A 257 8.16 -7.28 -23.97
N VAL A 258 8.84 -6.16 -23.74
CA VAL A 258 9.94 -5.68 -24.58
C VAL A 258 11.21 -5.51 -23.76
N ALA A 259 12.34 -5.84 -24.37
CA ALA A 259 13.68 -5.63 -23.82
C ALA A 259 14.56 -4.93 -24.87
N THR A 260 15.51 -4.11 -24.41
CA THR A 260 16.55 -3.58 -25.28
C THR A 260 17.64 -4.64 -25.42
N PHE A 261 17.90 -5.09 -26.64
CA PHE A 261 18.99 -6.02 -26.93
C PHE A 261 20.19 -5.27 -27.49
N VAL A 262 21.33 -5.36 -26.81
CA VAL A 262 22.58 -4.72 -27.22
C VAL A 262 23.59 -5.83 -27.55
N GLU A 263 23.99 -5.90 -28.81
CA GLU A 263 25.04 -6.81 -29.28
C GLU A 263 26.34 -6.02 -29.46
N VAL A 264 27.41 -6.50 -28.84
CA VAL A 264 28.73 -5.87 -28.83
C VAL A 264 29.76 -6.78 -29.51
N SER A 265 30.81 -6.19 -30.09
CA SER A 265 31.84 -6.92 -30.83
C SER A 265 32.77 -7.74 -29.95
N ASP A 266 33.03 -7.30 -28.72
CA ASP A 266 33.92 -7.99 -27.78
C ASP A 266 33.53 -7.70 -26.32
N ASP A 267 34.03 -8.55 -25.43
CA ASP A 267 33.70 -8.56 -24.01
C ASP A 267 34.11 -7.26 -23.30
N ASN A 268 35.24 -6.63 -23.67
CA ASN A 268 35.72 -5.42 -22.99
C ASN A 268 34.78 -4.24 -23.22
N TYR A 269 34.34 -4.00 -24.45
CA TYR A 269 33.33 -2.98 -24.71
C TYR A 269 32.00 -3.30 -24.02
N ALA A 270 31.63 -4.58 -23.92
CA ALA A 270 30.41 -4.98 -23.21
C ALA A 270 30.50 -4.64 -21.71
N PHE A 271 31.66 -4.82 -21.07
CA PHE A 271 31.89 -4.39 -19.69
C PHE A 271 31.88 -2.87 -19.54
N ASP A 272 32.53 -2.12 -20.43
CA ASP A 272 32.50 -0.64 -20.41
C ASP A 272 31.06 -0.12 -20.55
N MET A 273 30.26 -0.73 -21.45
CA MET A 273 28.85 -0.39 -21.62
C MET A 273 28.01 -0.78 -20.40
N PHE A 274 28.28 -1.92 -19.79
CA PHE A 274 27.64 -2.35 -18.55
C PHE A 274 27.91 -1.36 -17.41
N GLU A 275 29.15 -0.94 -17.23
CA GLU A 275 29.51 0.06 -16.23
C GLU A 275 28.82 1.39 -16.52
N ALA A 276 28.85 1.87 -17.78
CA ALA A 276 28.20 3.11 -18.17
C ALA A 276 26.68 3.10 -17.90
N LEU A 277 25.98 2.03 -18.32
CA LEU A 277 24.53 1.89 -18.14
C LEU A 277 24.12 1.76 -16.66
N ASN A 278 24.97 1.17 -15.83
CA ASN A 278 24.73 1.09 -14.38
C ASN A 278 25.18 2.36 -13.63
N THR A 279 26.03 3.18 -14.24
CA THR A 279 26.50 4.46 -13.68
C THR A 279 25.58 5.63 -14.09
N THR A 280 24.77 5.48 -15.14
CA THR A 280 23.82 6.51 -15.59
C THR A 280 22.61 6.65 -14.67
N GLY A 281 22.76 7.56 -13.68
CA GLY A 281 21.72 8.52 -13.24
C GLY A 281 20.53 7.98 -12.44
N GLU A 282 20.28 8.61 -11.30
CA GLU A 282 18.99 8.50 -10.60
C GLU A 282 17.86 8.98 -11.55
N PRO A 283 16.78 8.21 -11.75
CA PRO A 283 15.74 8.58 -12.71
C PRO A 283 15.06 9.88 -12.27
N LEU A 284 14.70 10.75 -13.21
CA LEU A 284 13.98 11.98 -12.85
C LEU A 284 12.65 11.65 -12.17
N THR A 285 12.29 12.40 -11.15
CA THR A 285 10.97 12.31 -10.50
C THR A 285 9.85 12.71 -11.46
N ALA A 286 8.62 12.30 -11.17
CA ALA A 286 7.48 12.71 -11.98
C ALA A 286 7.27 14.24 -12.00
N PHE A 287 7.65 14.94 -10.92
CA PHE A 287 7.60 16.41 -10.84
C PHE A 287 8.63 17.07 -11.76
N GLU A 288 9.87 16.57 -11.78
CA GLU A 288 10.93 17.10 -12.65
C GLU A 288 10.59 16.94 -14.14
N THR A 289 9.92 15.85 -14.51
CA THR A 289 9.43 15.67 -15.89
C THR A 289 8.16 16.46 -16.20
N PHE A 290 7.39 16.84 -15.17
CA PHE A 290 6.16 17.63 -15.33
C PHE A 290 6.44 19.12 -15.49
N LYS A 291 7.44 19.67 -14.78
CA LYS A 291 7.80 21.08 -14.82
C LYS A 291 7.99 21.65 -16.24
N PRO A 292 8.73 20.99 -17.18
CA PRO A 292 8.84 21.45 -18.57
C PRO A 292 7.49 21.66 -19.27
N LYS A 293 6.50 20.82 -18.97
CA LYS A 293 5.15 20.94 -19.55
C LYS A 293 4.43 22.20 -19.11
N VAL A 294 4.59 22.59 -17.84
CA VAL A 294 4.02 23.85 -17.33
C VAL A 294 4.74 25.06 -17.93
N VAL A 295 6.07 24.97 -18.08
CA VAL A 295 6.87 26.02 -18.75
C VAL A 295 6.37 26.25 -20.18
N GLU A 296 6.18 25.17 -20.95
CA GLU A 296 5.66 25.23 -22.32
C GLU A 296 4.25 25.86 -22.37
N TYR A 297 3.35 25.46 -21.47
CA TYR A 297 2.02 26.06 -21.34
C TYR A 297 2.09 27.57 -21.09
N CYS A 298 2.90 28.02 -20.12
CA CYS A 298 3.04 29.42 -19.77
C CYS A 298 3.62 30.26 -20.92
N GLN A 299 4.62 29.73 -21.63
CA GLN A 299 5.21 30.39 -22.80
C GLN A 299 4.18 30.59 -23.90
N LYS A 300 3.38 29.56 -24.21
CA LYS A 300 2.32 29.64 -25.22
C LYS A 300 1.20 30.60 -24.83
N GLN A 301 0.80 30.61 -23.56
CA GLN A 301 -0.36 31.38 -23.10
C GLN A 301 -0.06 32.88 -22.93
N TYR A 302 1.14 33.22 -22.47
CA TYR A 302 1.43 34.59 -22.01
C TYR A 302 2.43 35.36 -22.88
N ASP A 303 3.09 34.71 -23.85
CA ASP A 303 4.20 35.29 -24.64
C ASP A 303 5.24 36.01 -23.76
N LYS A 304 5.45 35.47 -22.54
CA LYS A 304 6.25 36.05 -21.46
C LYS A 304 7.28 35.04 -20.98
N ASP A 305 8.34 35.60 -20.38
CA ASP A 305 9.30 34.85 -19.58
C ASP A 305 8.57 34.11 -18.45
N TYR A 306 8.65 32.77 -18.47
CA TYR A 306 8.05 31.86 -17.49
C TYR A 306 8.29 32.34 -16.05
N ASN A 307 9.50 32.83 -15.75
CA ASN A 307 9.89 33.24 -14.41
C ASN A 307 9.06 34.40 -13.82
N LYS A 308 8.30 35.12 -14.65
CA LYS A 308 7.42 36.22 -14.23
C LYS A 308 5.95 35.79 -14.04
N THR A 309 5.61 34.55 -14.33
CA THR A 309 4.23 34.03 -14.24
C THR A 309 3.89 33.64 -12.81
N GLU A 310 2.59 33.65 -12.47
CA GLU A 310 2.13 33.21 -11.15
C GLU A 310 2.29 31.69 -10.99
N GLU A 311 2.10 30.94 -12.08
CA GLU A 311 2.33 29.49 -12.16
C GLU A 311 3.79 29.13 -11.81
N ALA A 312 4.76 29.91 -12.28
CA ALA A 312 6.16 29.71 -11.93
C ALA A 312 6.41 29.90 -10.42
N LYS A 313 5.80 30.91 -9.80
CA LYS A 313 5.90 31.13 -8.34
C LYS A 313 5.32 29.95 -7.56
N ILE A 314 4.17 29.42 -8.01
CA ILE A 314 3.52 28.26 -7.40
C ILE A 314 4.40 27.00 -7.52
N LEU A 315 4.96 26.73 -8.70
CA LEU A 315 5.88 25.60 -8.88
C LEU A 315 7.16 25.75 -8.06
N CYS A 316 7.68 26.97 -7.92
CA CYS A 316 8.90 27.24 -7.15
C CYS A 316 8.76 26.77 -5.70
N ILE A 317 7.60 27.02 -5.06
CA ILE A 317 7.31 26.52 -3.70
C ILE A 317 7.45 24.99 -3.64
N THR A 318 6.83 24.29 -4.60
CA THR A 318 6.88 22.81 -4.65
C THR A 318 8.31 22.31 -4.88
N GLU A 319 9.04 22.97 -5.78
CA GLU A 319 10.43 22.64 -6.09
C GLU A 319 11.36 22.85 -4.90
N GLU A 320 11.24 23.98 -4.19
CA GLU A 320 12.00 24.29 -2.99
C GLU A 320 11.77 23.25 -1.90
N LEU A 321 10.51 22.87 -1.64
CA LEU A 321 10.17 21.83 -0.66
C LEU A 321 10.77 20.47 -1.02
N LEU A 322 10.67 20.06 -2.30
CA LEU A 322 11.24 18.79 -2.76
C LEU A 322 12.76 18.81 -2.80
N SER A 323 13.39 19.98 -2.99
CA SER A 323 14.85 20.13 -3.01
C SER A 323 15.50 19.94 -1.63
N LYS A 324 14.73 20.03 -0.54
CA LYS A 324 15.20 19.73 0.83
C LYS A 324 15.70 18.28 0.95
N TYR A 325 15.20 17.37 0.10
CA TYR A 325 15.59 15.96 0.08
C TYR A 325 16.79 15.72 -0.83
N LYS A 326 17.98 15.53 -0.23
CA LYS A 326 19.25 15.38 -0.96
C LYS A 326 19.46 14.00 -1.58
N LYS A 327 18.87 12.94 -1.00
CA LYS A 327 18.95 11.57 -1.53
C LYS A 327 17.85 11.37 -2.55
N ALA A 328 18.12 10.82 -3.73
CA ALA A 328 17.04 10.63 -4.71
C ALA A 328 15.98 9.65 -4.26
N GLU A 329 16.32 8.60 -3.50
CA GLU A 329 15.31 7.67 -2.98
C GLU A 329 14.28 8.41 -2.10
N ASP A 330 14.75 9.30 -1.21
CA ASP A 330 13.88 10.13 -0.39
C ASP A 330 13.06 11.09 -1.26
N LYS A 331 13.68 11.72 -2.27
CA LYS A 331 13.01 12.62 -3.21
C LYS A 331 11.91 11.90 -3.98
N HIS A 332 12.18 10.71 -4.52
CA HIS A 332 11.21 9.84 -5.20
C HIS A 332 10.05 9.47 -4.31
N ARG A 333 10.33 9.05 -3.07
CA ARG A 333 9.30 8.68 -2.10
C ARG A 333 8.40 9.88 -1.78
N LYS A 334 8.98 11.07 -1.63
CA LYS A 334 8.24 12.30 -1.31
C LYS A 334 7.43 12.81 -2.50
N THR A 335 7.97 12.76 -3.71
CA THR A 335 7.23 13.07 -4.93
C THR A 335 6.09 12.08 -5.16
N THR A 336 6.29 10.79 -4.87
CA THR A 336 5.23 9.78 -4.92
C THR A 336 4.11 10.10 -3.93
N ALA A 337 4.46 10.40 -2.68
CA ALA A 337 3.48 10.76 -1.64
C ALA A 337 2.69 12.03 -2.02
N LEU A 338 3.36 13.02 -2.62
CA LEU A 338 2.72 14.22 -3.17
C LEU A 338 1.66 13.85 -4.21
N PHE A 339 2.03 13.09 -5.25
CA PHE A 339 1.08 12.79 -6.31
C PHE A 339 -0.05 11.85 -5.88
N GLN A 340 0.19 10.96 -4.91
CA GLN A 340 -0.87 10.16 -4.31
C GLN A 340 -1.88 11.03 -3.56
N ALA A 341 -1.43 11.92 -2.69
CA ALA A 341 -2.34 12.84 -1.99
C ALA A 341 -3.05 13.78 -2.98
N PHE A 342 -2.34 14.28 -3.99
CA PHE A 342 -2.90 15.12 -5.04
C PHE A 342 -3.97 14.39 -5.87
N SER A 343 -3.76 13.13 -6.23
CA SER A 343 -4.77 12.33 -6.96
C SER A 343 -6.07 12.15 -6.16
N ILE A 344 -5.93 11.86 -4.86
CA ILE A 344 -7.08 11.79 -3.96
C ILE A 344 -7.76 13.15 -3.84
N ALA A 345 -6.98 14.22 -3.70
CA ALA A 345 -7.51 15.58 -3.57
C ALA A 345 -8.24 16.06 -4.83
N TYR A 346 -7.76 15.71 -6.01
CA TYR A 346 -8.27 16.20 -7.30
C TYR A 346 -9.44 15.36 -7.85
N GLU A 347 -9.36 14.03 -7.75
CA GLU A 347 -10.34 13.11 -8.36
C GLU A 347 -10.85 12.00 -7.44
N GLY A 348 -10.28 11.85 -6.25
CA GLY A 348 -10.66 10.80 -5.30
C GLY A 348 -10.11 9.40 -5.63
N ASN A 349 -9.24 9.28 -6.63
CA ASN A 349 -8.66 7.99 -7.02
C ASN A 349 -7.33 7.73 -6.31
N SER A 350 -6.96 6.45 -6.25
CA SER A 350 -5.62 6.02 -5.81
C SER A 350 -4.64 6.04 -6.97
N LEU A 351 -3.48 6.65 -6.78
CA LEU A 351 -2.38 6.62 -7.75
C LEU A 351 -1.32 5.58 -7.38
N GLY A 352 -0.94 4.75 -8.35
CA GLY A 352 0.12 3.76 -8.20
C GLY A 352 1.51 4.37 -7.95
N GLY A 353 2.39 3.61 -7.31
CA GLY A 353 3.76 4.05 -6.98
C GLY A 353 4.73 4.09 -8.16
N HIS A 354 4.38 3.53 -9.32
CA HIS A 354 5.27 3.49 -10.47
C HIS A 354 5.43 4.87 -11.14
N LEU A 355 6.69 5.24 -11.43
CA LEU A 355 7.02 6.54 -12.03
C LEU A 355 6.30 6.81 -13.36
N SER A 356 6.16 5.79 -14.22
CA SER A 356 5.46 5.93 -15.51
C SER A 356 3.99 6.31 -15.33
N VAL A 357 3.32 5.70 -14.35
CA VAL A 357 1.92 5.97 -14.00
C VAL A 357 1.79 7.40 -13.46
N GLN A 358 2.65 7.81 -12.54
CA GLN A 358 2.63 9.16 -11.98
C GLN A 358 2.86 10.24 -13.06
N ARG A 359 3.87 10.05 -13.92
CA ARG A 359 4.20 10.97 -15.01
C ARG A 359 3.04 11.14 -15.99
N ARG A 360 2.41 10.04 -16.37
CA ARG A 360 1.26 10.06 -17.28
C ARG A 360 0.07 10.76 -16.61
N TYR A 361 -0.28 10.34 -15.39
CA TYR A 361 -1.39 10.91 -14.64
C TYR A 361 -1.29 12.44 -14.52
N ILE A 362 -0.16 12.97 -14.03
CA ILE A 362 -0.03 14.42 -13.82
C ILE A 362 -0.10 15.19 -15.14
N ASN A 363 0.45 14.61 -16.21
CA ASN A 363 0.42 15.20 -17.55
C ASN A 363 -1.01 15.23 -18.12
N ASP A 364 -1.74 14.12 -18.04
CA ASP A 364 -3.09 13.98 -18.60
C ASP A 364 -4.09 14.82 -17.79
N ALA A 365 -3.98 14.80 -16.46
CA ALA A 365 -4.80 15.61 -15.56
C ALA A 365 -4.54 17.11 -15.77
N PHE A 366 -3.27 17.50 -15.95
CA PHE A 366 -2.92 18.89 -16.26
C PHE A 366 -3.42 19.31 -17.63
N ASP A 367 -3.42 18.46 -18.66
CA ASP A 367 -3.97 18.84 -19.98
C ASP A 367 -5.49 18.96 -19.93
N SER A 368 -6.15 18.05 -19.22
CA SER A 368 -7.59 17.96 -19.15
C SER A 368 -8.22 19.06 -18.30
N THR A 369 -7.52 19.55 -17.26
CA THR A 369 -8.07 20.55 -16.34
C THR A 369 -8.38 21.88 -17.01
N LYS A 370 -9.54 22.47 -16.69
CA LYS A 370 -9.93 23.79 -17.23
C LYS A 370 -9.19 24.95 -16.56
N ASP A 371 -8.86 24.81 -15.28
CA ASP A 371 -8.18 25.83 -14.49
C ASP A 371 -6.78 25.34 -14.10
N LYS A 372 -5.79 25.65 -14.95
CA LYS A 372 -4.39 25.26 -14.73
C LYS A 372 -3.83 25.89 -13.45
N LYS A 373 -4.21 27.13 -13.12
CA LYS A 373 -3.66 27.83 -11.96
C LYS A 373 -4.13 27.20 -10.67
N SER A 374 -5.44 26.99 -10.52
CA SER A 374 -5.98 26.32 -9.34
C SER A 374 -5.46 24.89 -9.20
N PHE A 375 -5.27 24.18 -10.33
CA PHE A 375 -4.70 22.83 -10.33
C PHE A 375 -3.28 22.81 -9.73
N LEU A 376 -2.42 23.75 -10.17
CA LEU A 376 -1.07 23.89 -9.62
C LEU A 376 -1.08 24.35 -8.17
N MET A 377 -2.02 25.22 -7.78
CA MET A 377 -2.17 25.64 -6.38
C MET A 377 -2.59 24.48 -5.47
N LEU A 378 -3.51 23.60 -5.91
CA LEU A 378 -3.90 22.41 -5.15
C LEU A 378 -2.71 21.45 -5.01
N MET A 379 -1.95 21.22 -6.09
CA MET A 379 -0.73 20.40 -6.04
C MET A 379 0.30 20.98 -5.05
N SER A 380 0.54 22.29 -5.11
CA SER A 380 1.44 22.99 -4.18
C SER A 380 0.96 22.88 -2.74
N ALA A 381 -0.35 23.06 -2.48
CA ALA A 381 -0.95 22.92 -1.16
C ALA A 381 -0.81 21.49 -0.61
N CYS A 382 -0.93 20.46 -1.46
CA CYS A 382 -0.64 19.07 -1.06
C CYS A 382 0.82 18.90 -0.65
N CYS A 383 1.76 19.50 -1.40
CA CYS A 383 3.19 19.41 -1.10
C CYS A 383 3.53 20.10 0.23
N GLU A 384 3.00 21.30 0.46
CA GLU A 384 3.16 22.05 1.70
C GLU A 384 2.56 21.31 2.89
N PHE A 385 1.30 20.87 2.79
CA PHE A 385 0.63 20.13 3.85
C PHE A 385 1.42 18.87 4.23
N ILE A 386 1.87 18.08 3.23
CA ILE A 386 2.64 16.87 3.52
C ILE A 386 3.97 17.23 4.19
N SER A 387 4.72 18.17 3.62
CA SER A 387 6.11 18.42 4.04
C SER A 387 6.20 19.14 5.37
N GLU A 388 5.36 20.14 5.59
CA GLU A 388 5.45 21.07 6.72
C GLU A 388 4.46 20.73 7.84
N VAL A 389 3.28 20.17 7.53
CA VAL A 389 2.27 19.84 8.55
C VAL A 389 2.33 18.35 8.90
N TRP A 390 2.08 17.46 7.93
CA TRP A 390 1.97 16.02 8.17
C TRP A 390 3.30 15.39 8.59
N GLU A 391 4.41 15.75 7.95
CA GLU A 391 5.71 15.17 8.25
C GLU A 391 6.41 15.80 9.47
N SER A 392 5.93 16.97 9.93
CA SER A 392 6.45 17.60 11.15
C SER A 392 6.31 16.71 12.39
N PRO A 393 7.34 16.62 13.26
CA PRO A 393 7.22 15.96 14.56
C PRO A 393 6.15 16.60 15.47
N GLN A 394 5.99 17.92 15.37
CA GLN A 394 5.02 18.74 16.08
C GLN A 394 4.15 19.48 15.05
N PRO A 395 3.07 18.85 14.56
CA PRO A 395 2.29 19.42 13.48
C PRO A 395 1.61 20.72 13.89
N SER A 396 1.69 21.74 13.04
CA SER A 396 0.95 22.99 13.19
C SER A 396 0.18 23.29 11.90
N ILE A 397 -1.14 23.40 11.99
CA ILE A 397 -1.99 23.74 10.84
C ILE A 397 -1.78 25.19 10.36
N LEU A 398 -1.05 26.01 11.13
CA LEU A 398 -0.70 27.39 10.78
C LEU A 398 0.79 27.55 10.40
N GLU A 399 1.58 26.47 10.35
CA GLU A 399 3.04 26.53 10.11
C GLU A 399 3.42 27.31 8.84
N THR A 400 2.65 27.13 7.78
CA THR A 400 2.89 27.67 6.44
C THR A 400 2.07 28.92 6.13
N VAL A 401 1.36 29.46 7.13
CA VAL A 401 0.52 30.65 6.94
C VAL A 401 1.41 31.88 6.78
N ASN A 402 1.25 32.55 5.65
CA ASN A 402 1.99 33.77 5.33
C ASN A 402 1.02 34.97 5.32
N CYS A 403 0.79 35.54 6.50
CA CYS A 403 -0.06 36.71 6.72
C CYS A 403 0.60 37.72 7.67
N SER A 404 -0.02 38.87 7.90
CA SER A 404 0.49 39.83 8.89
C SER A 404 0.40 39.25 10.31
N SER A 405 1.24 39.76 11.23
CA SER A 405 1.23 39.30 12.63
C SER A 405 -0.12 39.50 13.32
N LYS A 406 -0.86 40.55 12.95
CA LYS A 406 -2.21 40.81 13.50
C LYS A 406 -3.21 39.75 13.04
N GLU A 407 -3.18 39.39 11.75
CA GLU A 407 -4.03 38.32 11.21
C GLU A 407 -3.68 36.98 11.84
N LEU A 408 -2.38 36.69 12.01
CA LEU A 408 -1.93 35.47 12.65
C LEU A 408 -2.46 35.36 14.09
N MET A 409 -2.43 36.44 14.87
CA MET A 409 -3.01 36.45 16.22
C MET A 409 -4.52 36.18 16.22
N ILE A 410 -5.26 36.67 15.23
CA ILE A 410 -6.69 36.39 15.08
C ILE A 410 -6.89 34.90 14.79
N LEU A 411 -6.11 34.34 13.86
CA LEU A 411 -6.16 32.91 13.54
C LEU A 411 -5.83 32.07 14.79
N MET A 412 -4.73 32.38 15.49
CA MET A 412 -4.29 31.70 16.72
C MET A 412 -5.31 31.76 17.86
N SER A 413 -6.25 32.71 17.84
CA SER A 413 -7.32 32.80 18.84
C SER A 413 -8.43 31.76 18.66
N HIS A 414 -8.41 31.00 17.56
CA HIS A 414 -9.41 29.97 17.31
C HIS A 414 -9.33 28.86 18.39
N PRO A 415 -10.44 28.54 19.07
CA PRO A 415 -10.44 27.69 20.28
C PRO A 415 -9.96 26.26 20.03
N ASP A 416 -10.12 25.76 18.80
CA ASP A 416 -9.82 24.36 18.45
C ASP A 416 -8.49 24.16 17.68
N ILE A 417 -7.58 25.14 17.64
CA ILE A 417 -6.28 24.95 16.95
C ILE A 417 -5.47 23.82 17.56
N ASP A 418 -5.32 23.80 18.89
CA ASP A 418 -4.55 22.75 19.56
C ASP A 418 -5.19 21.37 19.37
N LYS A 419 -6.53 21.35 19.34
CA LYS A 419 -7.33 20.14 19.07
C LYS A 419 -7.12 19.64 17.65
N ALA A 420 -7.07 20.53 16.66
CA ALA A 420 -6.79 20.16 15.27
C ALA A 420 -5.36 19.62 15.11
N ASN A 421 -4.36 20.29 15.69
CA ASN A 421 -2.97 19.84 15.69
C ASN A 421 -2.82 18.45 16.35
N PHE A 422 -3.49 18.26 17.49
CA PHE A 422 -3.59 16.97 18.17
C PHE A 422 -4.18 15.88 17.26
N CYS A 423 -5.27 16.18 16.55
CA CYS A 423 -5.91 15.25 15.64
C CYS A 423 -4.99 14.85 14.47
N ILE A 424 -4.27 15.81 13.87
CA ILE A 424 -3.26 15.51 12.85
C ILE A 424 -2.18 14.58 13.41
N LYS A 425 -1.67 14.85 14.62
CA LYS A 425 -0.68 14.01 15.28
C LYS A 425 -1.19 12.59 15.52
N ALA A 426 -2.44 12.44 15.93
CA ALA A 426 -3.05 11.15 16.18
C ALA A 426 -3.24 10.34 14.88
N LEU A 427 -3.77 10.95 13.82
CA LEU A 427 -3.94 10.34 12.50
C LEU A 427 -2.59 9.92 11.88
N LYS A 428 -1.56 10.76 12.04
CA LYS A 428 -0.19 10.44 11.62
C LYS A 428 0.37 9.24 12.37
N SER A 429 0.21 9.20 13.70
CA SER A 429 0.73 8.10 14.53
C SER A 429 0.07 6.78 14.16
N ALA A 430 -1.22 6.80 13.80
CA ALA A 430 -1.94 5.65 13.25
C ALA A 430 -1.59 5.31 11.77
N ASN A 431 -0.60 5.97 11.16
CA ASN A 431 -0.19 5.82 9.77
C ASN A 431 -1.35 5.99 8.75
N HIS A 432 -2.33 6.84 9.08
CA HIS A 432 -3.56 6.98 8.28
C HIS A 432 -3.41 7.98 7.14
N LYS A 433 -2.46 7.74 6.21
CA LYS A 433 -2.04 8.69 5.17
C LYS A 433 -3.08 9.01 4.09
N ILE A 434 -4.11 8.17 3.93
CA ILE A 434 -5.17 8.38 2.92
C ILE A 434 -5.85 9.75 3.07
N VAL A 435 -5.93 10.27 4.30
CA VAL A 435 -6.57 11.56 4.60
C VAL A 435 -5.76 12.76 4.15
N CYS A 436 -4.49 12.60 3.79
CA CYS A 436 -3.64 13.72 3.38
C CYS A 436 -4.23 14.47 2.18
N GLY A 437 -4.77 13.76 1.19
CA GLY A 437 -5.43 14.40 0.04
C GLY A 437 -6.70 15.17 0.43
N LEU A 438 -7.54 14.56 1.27
CA LEU A 438 -8.74 15.19 1.81
C LEU A 438 -8.40 16.47 2.58
N LEU A 439 -7.50 16.39 3.56
CA LEU A 439 -7.15 17.54 4.42
C LEU A 439 -6.38 18.62 3.64
N ALA A 440 -5.51 18.23 2.71
CA ALA A 440 -4.84 19.18 1.82
C ALA A 440 -5.83 19.94 0.93
N SER A 441 -6.97 19.35 0.56
CA SER A 441 -8.00 20.06 -0.22
C SER A 441 -8.68 21.19 0.59
N PHE A 442 -8.90 21.00 1.89
CA PHE A 442 -9.40 22.06 2.78
C PHE A 442 -8.32 23.09 3.10
N TYR A 443 -7.07 22.65 3.29
CA TYR A 443 -5.93 23.55 3.42
C TYR A 443 -5.75 24.43 2.17
N TYR A 444 -5.92 23.87 0.97
CA TYR A 444 -5.95 24.62 -0.29
C TYR A 444 -7.03 25.71 -0.30
N GLN A 445 -8.25 25.40 0.15
CA GLN A 445 -9.33 26.40 0.24
C GLN A 445 -9.00 27.52 1.24
N PHE A 446 -8.44 27.15 2.40
CA PHE A 446 -7.94 28.11 3.39
C PHE A 446 -6.86 29.02 2.81
N LYS A 447 -5.85 28.46 2.15
CA LYS A 447 -4.79 29.21 1.47
C LYS A 447 -5.33 30.10 0.35
N SER A 448 -6.23 29.59 -0.48
CA SER A 448 -6.82 30.33 -1.61
C SER A 448 -7.73 31.48 -1.17
N SER A 449 -8.25 31.42 0.05
CA SER A 449 -9.02 32.50 0.67
C SER A 449 -8.16 33.63 1.25
N ASN A 450 -6.84 33.58 1.05
CA ASN A 450 -5.85 34.41 1.75
C ASN A 450 -5.93 34.25 3.28
N TYR A 451 -6.06 33.00 3.74
CA TYR A 451 -6.03 32.63 5.15
C TYR A 451 -7.12 33.30 6.01
N ASN A 452 -8.35 33.40 5.51
CA ASN A 452 -9.43 33.99 6.28
C ASN A 452 -9.92 33.05 7.42
N TYR A 453 -10.57 33.64 8.44
CA TYR A 453 -10.99 32.92 9.64
C TYR A 453 -12.08 31.87 9.36
N GLU A 454 -13.02 32.16 8.45
CA GLU A 454 -14.10 31.24 8.09
C GLU A 454 -13.56 29.94 7.47
N LYS A 455 -12.58 30.04 6.57
CA LYS A 455 -11.95 28.87 5.95
C LYS A 455 -10.98 28.16 6.89
N LEU A 456 -10.41 28.85 7.88
CA LEU A 456 -9.72 28.19 8.98
C LEU A 456 -10.69 27.33 9.81
N ASP A 457 -11.84 27.88 10.19
CA ASP A 457 -12.87 27.16 10.95
C ASP A 457 -13.38 25.95 10.17
N GLU A 458 -13.63 26.09 8.86
CA GLU A 458 -13.96 24.95 8.00
C GLU A 458 -12.84 23.90 7.97
N TYR A 459 -11.59 24.31 7.80
CA TYR A 459 -10.46 23.39 7.78
C TYR A 459 -10.30 22.63 9.09
N ILE A 460 -10.44 23.32 10.23
CA ILE A 460 -10.41 22.71 11.56
C ILE A 460 -11.56 21.70 11.71
N LYS A 461 -12.78 22.08 11.36
CA LYS A 461 -13.94 21.16 11.42
C LYS A 461 -13.76 19.96 10.51
N ALA A 462 -13.14 20.11 9.34
CA ALA A 462 -12.82 18.99 8.46
C ALA A 462 -11.83 18.01 9.12
N ILE A 463 -10.80 18.51 9.81
CA ILE A 463 -9.84 17.68 10.57
C ILE A 463 -10.56 16.91 11.69
N LEU A 464 -11.41 17.59 12.47
CA LEU A 464 -12.16 16.98 13.57
C LEU A 464 -13.14 15.92 13.04
N CYS A 465 -13.91 16.24 12.01
CA CYS A 465 -14.85 15.31 11.37
C CYS A 465 -14.13 14.08 10.80
N THR A 466 -12.99 14.27 10.13
CA THR A 466 -12.15 13.18 9.61
C THR A 466 -11.64 12.27 10.74
N THR A 467 -11.22 12.88 11.86
CA THR A 467 -10.76 12.13 13.03
C THR A 467 -11.90 11.36 13.69
N ALA A 468 -13.08 11.95 13.81
CA ALA A 468 -14.27 11.29 14.31
C ALA A 468 -14.68 10.10 13.44
N PHE A 469 -14.70 10.27 12.12
CA PHE A 469 -14.97 9.18 11.17
C PHE A 469 -13.94 8.05 11.32
N PHE A 470 -12.65 8.39 11.38
CA PHE A 470 -11.58 7.42 11.63
C PHE A 470 -11.81 6.65 12.95
N VAL A 471 -12.04 7.34 14.07
CA VAL A 471 -12.26 6.71 15.38
C VAL A 471 -13.49 5.81 15.34
N ARG A 472 -14.62 6.29 14.81
CA ARG A 472 -15.86 5.53 14.77
C ARG A 472 -15.74 4.31 13.88
N TYR A 473 -15.20 4.43 12.66
CA TYR A 473 -15.03 3.31 11.74
C TYR A 473 -13.98 2.31 12.21
N ARG A 474 -12.83 2.78 12.72
CA ARG A 474 -11.72 1.92 13.12
C ARG A 474 -11.87 1.33 14.52
N SER A 475 -12.85 1.70 15.30
CA SER A 475 -13.02 1.08 16.63
C SER A 475 -13.72 -0.27 16.57
N PHE A 476 -14.60 -0.52 15.58
CA PHE A 476 -15.38 -1.77 15.52
C PHE A 476 -15.00 -2.74 14.39
N THR A 477 -14.19 -2.30 13.42
CA THR A 477 -13.80 -3.10 12.25
C THR A 477 -12.59 -3.97 12.55
N HIS A 478 -12.42 -5.13 11.90
CA HIS A 478 -11.20 -5.94 11.95
C HIS A 478 -10.26 -5.59 10.77
N GLY A 479 -8.94 -5.66 10.92
CA GLY A 479 -8.02 -5.32 9.82
C GLY A 479 -8.11 -3.85 9.40
N THR A 480 -8.10 -3.52 8.10
CA THR A 480 -8.32 -2.15 7.56
C THR A 480 -9.77 -1.91 7.08
N ASP A 481 -10.52 -2.99 6.84
CA ASP A 481 -11.93 -3.02 6.41
C ASP A 481 -12.29 -2.00 5.33
N ALA A 482 -11.43 -1.92 4.30
CA ALA A 482 -11.58 -1.03 3.13
C ALA A 482 -11.86 0.46 3.47
N ILE A 483 -11.40 0.95 4.63
CA ILE A 483 -11.59 2.36 5.01
C ILE A 483 -11.03 3.33 3.95
N ASP A 484 -9.92 2.98 3.31
CA ASP A 484 -9.32 3.77 2.24
C ASP A 484 -10.25 3.88 1.02
N THR A 485 -11.02 2.83 0.72
CA THR A 485 -12.07 2.87 -0.31
C THR A 485 -13.18 3.83 0.07
N LYS A 486 -13.58 3.88 1.35
CA LYS A 486 -14.59 4.84 1.83
C LYS A 486 -14.13 6.28 1.69
N TYR A 487 -12.87 6.58 2.00
CA TYR A 487 -12.31 7.91 1.74
C TYR A 487 -12.25 8.24 0.25
N ARG A 488 -11.88 7.29 -0.60
CA ARG A 488 -11.90 7.49 -2.06
C ARG A 488 -13.30 7.79 -2.58
N GLU A 489 -14.30 7.04 -2.13
CA GLU A 489 -15.72 7.31 -2.44
C GLU A 489 -16.17 8.70 -1.96
N ILE A 490 -15.81 9.10 -0.74
CA ILE A 490 -16.11 10.45 -0.20
C ILE A 490 -15.43 11.54 -1.07
N MET A 491 -14.21 11.27 -1.52
CA MET A 491 -13.41 12.20 -2.31
C MET A 491 -13.75 12.22 -3.79
N SER A 492 -14.43 11.21 -4.33
CA SER A 492 -14.92 11.20 -5.71
C SER A 492 -16.35 11.71 -5.83
N ASP A 493 -17.14 11.64 -4.74
CA ASP A 493 -18.53 12.07 -4.76
C ASP A 493 -18.69 13.58 -4.96
N GLY A 494 -19.65 13.94 -5.80
CA GLY A 494 -19.95 15.33 -6.15
C GLY A 494 -18.90 16.06 -7.00
N LEU A 495 -17.89 15.35 -7.53
CA LEU A 495 -16.83 15.97 -8.32
C LEU A 495 -17.27 16.36 -9.73
N ALA A 496 -17.06 17.64 -10.07
CA ALA A 496 -17.12 18.08 -11.46
C ALA A 496 -15.86 17.63 -12.21
N LYS A 497 -16.04 16.91 -13.32
CA LYS A 497 -14.94 16.42 -14.15
C LYS A 497 -14.00 17.56 -14.58
N ASN A 498 -12.69 17.30 -14.50
CA ASN A 498 -11.63 18.18 -15.00
C ASN A 498 -11.61 19.58 -14.34
N SER A 499 -12.00 19.66 -13.07
CA SER A 499 -12.00 20.89 -12.29
C SER A 499 -11.45 20.64 -10.90
N VAL A 500 -10.85 21.67 -10.31
CA VAL A 500 -10.35 21.61 -8.93
C VAL A 500 -11.55 21.57 -7.99
N PRO A 501 -11.66 20.55 -7.12
CA PRO A 501 -12.81 20.44 -6.25
C PRO A 501 -12.87 21.53 -5.20
N PHE A 502 -14.09 22.00 -4.96
CA PHE A 502 -14.45 22.77 -3.79
C PHE A 502 -15.38 21.91 -2.93
N ARG A 503 -15.06 21.77 -1.64
CA ARG A 503 -15.82 20.94 -0.70
C ARG A 503 -16.16 21.74 0.53
N SER A 504 -17.45 21.79 0.87
CA SER A 504 -17.88 22.33 2.16
C SER A 504 -17.75 21.27 3.25
N VAL A 505 -17.53 21.72 4.49
CA VAL A 505 -17.52 20.82 5.65
C VAL A 505 -18.88 20.14 5.85
N SER A 506 -19.99 20.81 5.54
CA SER A 506 -21.33 20.21 5.64
C SER A 506 -21.44 18.97 4.75
N GLN A 507 -21.03 19.08 3.49
CA GLN A 507 -21.03 17.94 2.57
C GLN A 507 -20.12 16.81 3.07
N LEU A 508 -18.94 17.15 3.62
CA LEU A 508 -18.04 16.15 4.19
C LEU A 508 -18.70 15.38 5.34
N LYS A 509 -19.35 16.10 6.27
CA LYS A 509 -20.08 15.54 7.41
C LYS A 509 -21.21 14.62 6.96
N ASP A 510 -21.99 15.05 5.98
CA ASP A 510 -23.11 14.27 5.43
C ASP A 510 -22.61 12.96 4.81
N LEU A 511 -21.55 13.02 3.99
CA LEU A 511 -20.97 11.86 3.34
C LEU A 511 -20.33 10.89 4.34
N MET A 512 -19.56 11.39 5.30
CA MET A 512 -18.96 10.55 6.34
C MET A 512 -20.04 9.89 7.20
N SER A 513 -21.09 10.62 7.56
CA SER A 513 -22.23 10.08 8.30
C SER A 513 -22.94 8.98 7.50
N LEU A 514 -23.16 9.18 6.21
CA LEU A 514 -23.73 8.17 5.32
C LEU A 514 -22.85 6.91 5.23
N LYS A 515 -21.52 7.05 5.15
CA LYS A 515 -20.62 5.89 5.13
C LYS A 515 -20.59 5.14 6.47
N LEU A 516 -20.88 5.81 7.59
CA LEU A 516 -21.02 5.17 8.89
C LEU A 516 -22.37 4.46 9.06
N THR A 517 -23.46 4.92 8.43
CA THR A 517 -24.78 4.27 8.55
C THR A 517 -24.88 2.99 7.73
N VAL A 518 -24.19 2.91 6.59
CA VAL A 518 -24.21 1.75 5.67
C VAL A 518 -23.42 0.55 6.23
N SER A 519 -22.59 0.71 7.26
CA SER A 519 -21.70 -0.36 7.78
C SER A 519 -22.35 -1.32 8.80
N ASP A 520 -23.64 -1.66 8.66
CA ASP A 520 -24.42 -2.63 9.48
C ASP A 520 -24.47 -2.40 11.01
N ARG A 521 -23.92 -1.29 11.52
CA ARG A 521 -23.78 -1.03 12.97
C ARG A 521 -24.19 0.38 13.35
N ASN A 522 -25.39 0.76 12.89
CA ASN A 522 -25.93 2.10 13.06
C ASN A 522 -26.34 2.39 14.51
N GLY A 523 -26.01 3.60 14.98
CA GLY A 523 -26.41 4.09 16.30
C GLY A 523 -25.43 3.78 17.44
N LYS A 524 -25.63 4.49 18.57
CA LYS A 524 -24.74 4.44 19.75
C LYS A 524 -24.64 3.03 20.30
N ASP A 525 -25.77 2.37 20.53
CA ASP A 525 -25.82 1.06 21.16
C ASP A 525 -25.15 -0.04 20.33
N ALA A 526 -25.40 -0.06 19.02
CA ALA A 526 -24.78 -1.02 18.11
C ALA A 526 -23.25 -0.84 18.05
N TRP A 527 -22.79 0.42 18.01
CA TRP A 527 -21.36 0.72 18.05
C TRP A 527 -20.73 0.34 19.39
N LEU A 528 -21.35 0.69 20.52
CA LEU A 528 -20.88 0.31 21.86
C LEU A 528 -20.74 -1.20 22.01
N HIS A 529 -21.78 -1.95 21.62
CA HIS A 529 -21.77 -3.41 21.67
C HIS A 529 -20.63 -3.99 20.82
N ALA A 530 -20.47 -3.48 19.60
CA ALA A 530 -19.45 -3.94 18.66
C ALA A 530 -18.02 -3.63 19.10
N VAL A 531 -17.77 -2.48 19.73
CA VAL A 531 -16.44 -2.06 20.18
C VAL A 531 -16.06 -2.74 21.49
N LYS A 532 -17.02 -2.99 22.39
CA LYS A 532 -16.77 -3.64 23.68
C LYS A 532 -16.17 -5.04 23.54
N THR A 533 -16.51 -5.76 22.46
CA THR A 533 -16.01 -7.12 22.20
C THR A 533 -14.68 -7.14 21.44
N GLN A 534 -14.07 -5.98 21.14
CA GLN A 534 -12.84 -5.89 20.36
C GLN A 534 -11.61 -5.86 21.26
N ASP A 535 -10.58 -6.58 20.83
CA ASP A 535 -9.22 -6.41 21.36
C ASP A 535 -8.59 -5.15 20.74
N LEU A 536 -8.98 -3.98 21.26
CA LEU A 536 -8.60 -2.67 20.73
C LEU A 536 -7.08 -2.43 20.82
N TYR A 537 -6.48 -2.65 22.00
CA TYR A 537 -5.10 -2.27 22.23
C TYR A 537 -4.09 -3.17 21.51
N LYS A 538 -4.30 -4.49 21.50
CA LYS A 538 -3.39 -5.43 20.80
C LYS A 538 -3.29 -5.10 19.32
N ASN A 539 -4.42 -4.74 18.72
CA ASN A 539 -4.49 -4.46 17.29
C ASN A 539 -4.15 -2.99 16.96
N ARG A 540 -4.46 -2.03 17.85
CA ARG A 540 -4.47 -0.58 17.54
C ARG A 540 -4.12 0.29 18.75
N LYS A 541 -2.84 0.29 19.12
CA LYS A 541 -2.32 1.06 20.26
C LYS A 541 -2.62 2.56 20.16
N ASP A 542 -2.33 3.18 19.02
CA ASP A 542 -2.54 4.63 18.84
C ASP A 542 -4.02 5.02 18.82
N LEU A 543 -4.89 4.17 18.27
CA LEU A 543 -6.34 4.38 18.33
C LEU A 543 -6.84 4.29 19.78
N SER A 544 -6.37 3.30 20.54
CA SER A 544 -6.75 3.13 21.94
C SER A 544 -6.32 4.35 22.78
N LYS A 545 -5.10 4.84 22.56
CA LYS A 545 -4.61 6.09 23.17
C LYS A 545 -5.47 7.29 22.77
N LEU A 546 -5.79 7.45 21.49
CA LEU A 546 -6.65 8.53 21.00
C LEU A 546 -8.03 8.48 21.68
N MET A 547 -8.66 7.30 21.75
CA MET A 547 -9.96 7.11 22.39
C MET A 547 -9.92 7.43 23.89
N LEU A 548 -8.87 7.01 24.61
CA LEU A 548 -8.68 7.37 26.02
C LEU A 548 -8.60 8.89 26.19
N LEU A 549 -7.76 9.57 25.42
CA LEU A 549 -7.59 11.03 25.52
C LEU A 549 -8.86 11.79 25.14
N ILE A 550 -9.63 11.32 24.15
CA ILE A 550 -10.96 11.85 23.83
C ILE A 550 -11.92 11.66 25.02
N SER A 551 -11.93 10.48 25.64
CA SER A 551 -12.78 10.21 26.80
C SER A 551 -12.41 11.08 28.01
N PHE A 552 -11.14 11.47 28.16
CA PHE A 552 -10.67 12.28 29.29
C PHE A 552 -10.91 13.78 29.09
N GLU A 553 -11.19 14.22 27.86
CA GLU A 553 -11.40 15.63 27.54
C GLU A 553 -12.50 16.24 28.41
N ASN A 554 -12.14 17.30 29.15
CA ASN A 554 -13.01 18.00 30.08
C ASN A 554 -13.78 17.04 31.03
N SER A 555 -13.11 15.99 31.51
CA SER A 555 -13.70 15.00 32.43
C SER A 555 -13.40 15.32 33.90
N VAL A 556 -14.31 14.90 34.77
CA VAL A 556 -14.12 14.85 36.23
C VAL A 556 -14.57 13.49 36.76
N CYS A 557 -14.11 13.13 37.97
CA CYS A 557 -14.61 11.94 38.66
C CYS A 557 -16.11 12.07 38.91
N ASP A 558 -16.88 11.03 38.58
CA ASP A 558 -18.27 10.91 39.00
C ASP A 558 -18.32 10.59 40.49
N LEU A 559 -18.98 11.44 41.28
CA LEU A 559 -19.14 11.25 42.72
C LEU A 559 -20.29 10.27 43.05
N GLY A 560 -21.23 10.07 42.13
CA GLY A 560 -22.34 9.15 42.29
C GLY A 560 -21.99 7.72 41.85
N ASN A 561 -21.04 7.57 40.93
CA ASN A 561 -20.55 6.29 40.44
C ASN A 561 -19.02 6.24 40.57
N GLU A 562 -18.52 5.72 41.69
CA GLU A 562 -17.08 5.62 41.95
C GLU A 562 -16.36 4.93 40.78
N GLY A 563 -15.18 5.42 40.43
CA GLY A 563 -14.42 4.86 39.32
C GLY A 563 -14.73 5.39 37.92
N HIS A 564 -15.86 6.08 37.76
CA HIS A 564 -16.35 6.55 36.46
C HIS A 564 -16.04 8.04 36.22
N LEU A 565 -16.12 8.45 34.96
CA LEU A 565 -15.94 9.83 34.53
C LEU A 565 -17.27 10.45 34.09
N THR A 566 -17.46 11.71 34.44
CA THR A 566 -18.56 12.54 33.96
C THR A 566 -18.04 13.85 33.35
N GLN A 567 -18.93 14.59 32.68
CA GLN A 567 -18.57 15.84 32.02
C GLN A 567 -18.32 16.94 33.05
N GLY A 568 -17.11 17.50 33.04
CA GLY A 568 -16.74 18.69 33.81
C GLY A 568 -17.03 19.99 33.05
N THR A 569 -16.62 21.11 33.63
CA THR A 569 -16.72 22.43 32.99
C THR A 569 -15.71 22.58 31.85
N SER A 570 -16.00 23.46 30.89
CA SER A 570 -15.10 23.78 29.77
C SER A 570 -13.83 24.54 30.18
N SER A 571 -13.75 24.99 31.44
CA SER A 571 -12.59 25.70 32.00
C SER A 571 -11.50 24.75 32.54
N LEU A 572 -11.70 23.44 32.45
CA LEU A 572 -10.72 22.44 32.88
C LEU A 572 -9.62 22.25 31.85
N SER A 573 -8.50 21.64 32.25
CA SER A 573 -7.37 21.36 31.37
C SER A 573 -7.77 20.41 30.23
N SER A 574 -7.52 20.83 28.99
CA SER A 574 -7.76 20.01 27.81
C SER A 574 -6.72 18.89 27.69
N TYR A 575 -7.19 17.70 27.32
CA TYR A 575 -6.38 16.52 26.97
C TYR A 575 -6.08 16.44 25.47
N LEU A 576 -6.77 17.23 24.65
CA LEU A 576 -6.65 17.22 23.19
C LEU A 576 -5.62 18.25 22.70
N ASN A 577 -4.37 18.13 23.15
CA ASN A 577 -3.26 18.96 22.69
C ASN A 577 -1.95 18.15 22.56
N LEU A 578 -0.99 18.70 21.82
CA LEU A 578 0.28 18.02 21.50
C LEU A 578 1.16 17.71 22.72
N ASN A 579 1.13 18.57 23.75
CA ASN A 579 1.90 18.34 24.97
C ASN A 579 1.39 17.09 25.68
N VAL A 580 0.07 16.96 25.84
CA VAL A 580 -0.57 15.79 26.43
C VAL A 580 -0.31 14.53 25.60
N TRP A 581 -0.37 14.61 24.27
CA TRP A 581 -0.01 13.48 23.42
C TRP A 581 1.43 13.02 23.64
N THR A 582 2.37 13.94 23.83
CA THR A 582 3.80 13.64 24.01
C THR A 582 4.10 13.14 25.43
N GLU A 583 3.49 13.74 26.44
CA GLU A 583 3.60 13.36 27.86
C GLU A 583 3.16 11.90 28.07
N PHE A 584 2.03 11.52 27.49
CA PHE A 584 1.50 10.17 27.57
C PHE A 584 2.06 9.24 26.48
N ASN A 585 3.34 8.89 26.59
CA ASN A 585 4.05 8.06 25.62
C ASN A 585 3.76 6.54 25.70
N SER A 586 3.05 6.10 26.73
CA SER A 586 2.65 4.70 26.94
C SER A 586 1.25 4.62 27.54
N VAL A 587 0.58 3.49 27.32
CA VAL A 587 -0.74 3.19 27.89
C VAL A 587 -0.54 2.32 29.13
N GLU A 588 -1.20 2.68 30.23
CA GLU A 588 -1.22 1.88 31.45
C GLU A 588 -2.30 0.81 31.34
N HIS A 589 -1.95 -0.43 31.68
CA HIS A 589 -2.89 -1.53 31.87
C HIS A 589 -3.13 -1.66 33.37
N VAL A 590 -4.32 -1.27 33.84
CA VAL A 590 -4.62 -1.32 35.27
C VAL A 590 -4.48 -2.75 35.76
N TRP A 591 -5.20 -3.70 35.14
CA TRP A 591 -4.87 -5.12 35.20
C TRP A 591 -3.77 -5.44 34.18
N PRO A 592 -2.54 -5.73 34.62
CA PRO A 592 -1.36 -5.80 33.75
C PRO A 592 -1.28 -7.11 32.94
N GLN A 593 -0.61 -7.04 31.79
CA GLN A 593 -0.39 -8.21 30.91
C GLN A 593 0.40 -9.33 31.59
N ASN A 594 1.34 -8.98 32.47
CA ASN A 594 2.13 -9.92 33.26
C ASN A 594 1.71 -9.82 34.73
N SER A 595 0.47 -10.14 35.05
CA SER A 595 -0.07 -9.98 36.41
C SER A 595 0.56 -10.93 37.43
N CYS A 596 0.85 -10.39 38.61
CA CYS A 596 1.16 -11.16 39.81
C CYS A 596 0.17 -10.82 40.95
N GLY A 597 0.04 -11.73 41.92
CA GLY A 597 -0.85 -11.55 43.08
C GLY A 597 -2.32 -11.88 42.79
N ASN A 598 -3.20 -11.42 43.69
CA ASN A 598 -4.63 -11.74 43.66
C ASN A 598 -5.38 -10.68 42.85
N TRP A 599 -5.73 -11.02 41.61
CA TRP A 599 -6.70 -10.30 40.80
C TRP A 599 -8.03 -11.05 40.80
N ASP A 600 -9.13 -10.39 40.42
CA ASP A 600 -10.42 -11.05 40.28
C ASP A 600 -10.32 -12.23 39.30
N SER A 601 -10.69 -13.42 39.77
CA SER A 601 -10.66 -14.67 39.01
C SER A 601 -11.58 -14.66 37.78
N GLN A 602 -12.55 -13.74 37.71
CA GLN A 602 -13.46 -13.58 36.57
C GLN A 602 -12.87 -12.71 35.44
N LEU A 603 -11.70 -12.10 35.64
CA LEU A 603 -11.01 -11.34 34.59
C LEU A 603 -10.50 -12.28 33.49
N ASP A 604 -11.24 -12.30 32.39
CA ASP A 604 -10.86 -13.00 31.16
C ASP A 604 -9.83 -12.19 30.34
N PRO A 605 -8.63 -12.74 30.04
CA PRO A 605 -7.62 -12.08 29.22
C PRO A 605 -8.09 -11.72 27.81
N GLU A 606 -8.95 -12.52 27.18
CA GLU A 606 -9.41 -12.26 25.81
C GLU A 606 -10.41 -11.10 25.75
N ARG A 607 -11.21 -10.92 26.81
CA ARG A 607 -12.26 -9.91 26.88
C ARG A 607 -11.84 -8.62 27.56
N HIS A 608 -11.08 -8.70 28.65
CA HIS A 608 -10.87 -7.55 29.55
C HIS A 608 -9.50 -6.91 29.38
N LEU A 609 -8.44 -7.69 29.09
CA LEU A 609 -7.06 -7.22 29.19
C LEU A 609 -6.78 -5.97 28.34
N ASN A 610 -7.24 -6.00 27.10
CA ASN A 610 -7.02 -4.94 26.11
C ASN A 610 -8.27 -4.09 25.87
N SER A 611 -9.30 -4.24 26.71
CA SER A 611 -10.53 -3.44 26.67
C SER A 611 -10.27 -2.02 27.16
N LEU A 612 -10.99 -1.03 26.63
CA LEU A 612 -10.79 0.37 26.99
C LEU A 612 -10.96 0.62 28.51
N GLY A 613 -11.86 -0.11 29.15
CA GLY A 613 -12.11 -0.02 30.59
C GLY A 613 -10.97 -0.55 31.47
N ASN A 614 -10.07 -1.39 30.94
CA ASN A 614 -8.86 -1.78 31.65
C ASN A 614 -7.68 -0.81 31.42
N LEU A 615 -7.79 0.05 30.42
CA LEU A 615 -6.71 0.94 30.01
C LEU A 615 -6.83 2.32 30.64
N SER A 616 -5.67 2.95 30.85
CA SER A 616 -5.53 4.30 31.38
C SER A 616 -4.28 4.97 30.81
N MET A 617 -4.05 6.23 31.15
CA MET A 617 -2.84 6.95 30.75
C MET A 617 -2.06 7.42 31.97
N LEU A 618 -0.77 7.10 32.01
CA LEU A 618 0.21 7.61 32.97
C LEU A 618 1.45 8.07 32.22
N PRO A 619 2.17 9.11 32.69
CA PRO A 619 3.48 9.41 32.13
C PRO A 619 4.45 8.24 32.40
N GLY A 620 5.49 8.12 31.57
CA GLY A 620 6.29 6.90 31.50
C GLY A 620 6.94 6.45 32.82
N LYS A 621 7.33 7.40 33.69
CA LYS A 621 7.92 7.10 35.00
C LYS A 621 6.88 6.52 35.95
N GLU A 622 5.73 7.17 36.07
CA GLU A 622 4.59 6.73 36.88
C GLU A 622 4.08 5.36 36.41
N ASN A 623 3.97 5.17 35.09
CA ASN A 623 3.54 3.91 34.51
C ASN A 623 4.51 2.76 34.86
N THR A 624 5.82 3.04 34.82
CA THR A 624 6.85 2.06 35.23
C THR A 624 6.76 1.72 36.73
N ILE A 625 6.41 2.69 37.58
CA ILE A 625 6.25 2.48 39.03
C ILE A 625 5.03 1.61 39.33
N ALA A 626 3.90 1.86 38.66
CA ALA A 626 2.70 1.03 38.77
C ALA A 626 2.95 -0.39 38.26
N GLY A 627 3.53 -0.53 37.07
CA GLY A 627 4.07 -1.78 36.52
C GLY A 627 3.10 -2.96 36.58
N ASN A 628 3.63 -4.12 36.97
CA ASN A 628 2.90 -5.39 37.03
C ASN A 628 2.35 -5.74 38.42
N LYS A 629 2.28 -4.76 39.32
CA LYS A 629 1.83 -4.92 40.71
C LYS A 629 0.39 -5.41 40.79
N ASN A 630 -0.01 -5.96 41.94
CA ASN A 630 -1.39 -6.35 42.19
C ASN A 630 -2.31 -5.13 42.40
N TRP A 631 -3.62 -5.36 42.51
CA TRP A 631 -4.60 -4.28 42.62
C TRP A 631 -4.38 -3.38 43.85
N ASP A 632 -4.17 -3.95 45.04
CA ASP A 632 -4.00 -3.18 46.27
C ASP A 632 -2.80 -2.23 46.18
N GLU A 633 -1.68 -2.74 45.69
CA GLU A 633 -0.47 -1.95 45.48
C GLU A 633 -0.68 -0.84 44.44
N LYS A 634 -1.33 -1.15 43.30
CA LYS A 634 -1.63 -0.16 42.25
C LYS A 634 -2.59 0.90 42.77
N LYS A 635 -3.61 0.51 43.54
CA LYS A 635 -4.58 1.42 44.13
C LYS A 635 -3.91 2.41 45.07
N THR A 636 -2.97 1.97 45.91
CA THR A 636 -2.15 2.89 46.73
C THR A 636 -1.37 3.89 45.87
N ILE A 637 -0.77 3.45 44.76
CA ILE A 637 -0.06 4.34 43.84
C ILE A 637 -1.02 5.34 43.19
N TYR A 638 -2.19 4.90 42.74
CA TYR A 638 -3.21 5.79 42.16
C TYR A 638 -3.75 6.77 43.20
N GLN A 639 -3.91 6.38 44.46
CA GLN A 639 -4.30 7.29 45.55
C GLN A 639 -3.23 8.36 45.78
N ILE A 640 -1.95 8.00 45.79
CA ILE A 640 -0.84 8.98 45.85
C ILE A 640 -0.89 9.95 44.67
N LEU A 641 -1.10 9.45 43.46
CA LEU A 641 -1.22 10.27 42.25
C LEU A 641 -2.47 11.15 42.23
N SER A 642 -3.49 10.77 43.00
CA SER A 642 -4.78 11.46 43.10
C SER A 642 -4.87 12.44 44.26
N GLU A 643 -3.87 12.47 45.15
CA GLU A 643 -3.88 13.34 46.31
C GLU A 643 -3.41 14.75 45.96
N SER A 644 -4.29 15.73 46.22
CA SER A 644 -4.06 17.14 45.92
C SER A 644 -3.39 17.89 47.08
N ASN A 645 -3.49 17.37 48.31
CA ASN A 645 -2.86 17.92 49.49
C ASN A 645 -1.44 17.36 49.66
N ALA A 646 -0.43 18.24 49.59
CA ALA A 646 0.97 17.85 49.67
C ALA A 646 1.34 17.09 50.97
N ALA A 647 0.78 17.49 52.12
CA ALA A 647 1.06 16.82 53.39
C ALA A 647 0.41 15.44 53.45
N ALA A 648 -0.84 15.30 53.00
CA ALA A 648 -1.51 14.00 52.92
C ALA A 648 -0.79 13.06 51.94
N LYS A 649 -0.34 13.57 50.79
CA LYS A 649 0.42 12.82 49.79
C LYS A 649 1.73 12.30 50.37
N GLU A 650 2.43 13.10 51.16
CA GLU A 650 3.69 12.70 51.82
C GLU A 650 3.48 11.61 52.87
N LEU A 651 2.36 11.66 53.61
CA LEU A 651 1.98 10.57 54.53
C LEU A 651 1.72 9.27 53.78
N LEU A 652 0.95 9.31 52.68
CA LEU A 652 0.68 8.14 51.83
C LEU A 652 1.96 7.54 51.26
N ILE A 653 2.90 8.38 50.80
CA ILE A 653 4.20 7.93 50.28
C ILE A 653 5.01 7.25 51.39
N THR A 654 5.07 7.85 52.58
CA THR A 654 5.82 7.30 53.72
C THR A 654 5.28 5.92 54.11
N GLU A 655 3.96 5.78 54.14
CA GLU A 655 3.29 4.51 54.42
C GLU A 655 3.54 3.47 53.31
N ALA A 656 3.44 3.85 52.04
CA ALA A 656 3.71 2.94 50.93
C ALA A 656 5.18 2.45 50.90
N VAL A 657 6.13 3.28 51.35
CA VAL A 657 7.54 2.88 51.50
C VAL A 657 7.74 1.94 52.69
N SER A 658 7.05 2.19 53.82
CA SER A 658 7.13 1.32 55.00
C SER A 658 6.59 -0.09 54.71
N GLN A 659 5.52 -0.16 53.91
CA GLN A 659 4.89 -1.40 53.44
C GLN A 659 5.63 -2.06 52.27
N LYS A 660 6.75 -1.47 51.79
CA LYS A 660 7.56 -1.95 50.65
C LYS A 660 6.82 -2.01 49.31
N ILE A 661 5.70 -1.28 49.18
CA ILE A 661 4.99 -1.09 47.90
C ILE A 661 5.86 -0.24 46.96
N LEU A 662 6.51 0.78 47.53
CA LEU A 662 7.42 1.70 46.85
C LEU A 662 8.83 1.66 47.45
N THR A 663 9.83 1.91 46.61
CA THR A 663 11.16 2.33 47.06
C THR A 663 11.17 3.83 47.38
N ALA A 664 12.13 4.28 48.20
CA ALA A 664 12.29 5.71 48.51
C ALA A 664 12.46 6.57 47.25
N ASN A 665 13.18 6.06 46.23
CA ASN A 665 13.34 6.77 44.96
C ASN A 665 12.01 6.90 44.20
N GLN A 666 11.22 5.83 44.14
CA GLN A 666 9.89 5.87 43.52
C GLN A 666 8.96 6.84 44.25
N GLY A 667 8.99 6.86 45.58
CA GLY A 667 8.25 7.84 46.39
C GLY A 667 8.63 9.29 46.03
N ASN A 668 9.92 9.58 45.89
CA ASN A 668 10.39 10.91 45.48
C ASN A 668 9.92 11.31 44.07
N ILE A 669 9.90 10.38 43.11
CA ILE A 669 9.37 10.62 41.76
C ILE A 669 7.88 11.00 41.86
N LEU A 670 7.07 10.20 42.56
CA LEU A 670 5.63 10.45 42.70
C LEU A 670 5.32 11.76 43.46
N LYS A 671 6.22 12.18 44.36
CA LYS A 671 6.10 13.44 45.10
C LYS A 671 6.33 14.66 44.20
N ASN A 672 7.38 14.64 43.39
CA ASN A 672 7.92 15.85 42.76
C ASN A 672 7.55 16.01 41.27
N GLU A 673 7.25 14.92 40.57
CA GLU A 673 7.07 14.95 39.11
C GLU A 673 5.61 14.73 38.67
N SER A 674 4.76 14.21 39.55
CA SER A 674 3.42 13.77 39.17
C SER A 674 2.37 14.88 39.20
N LYS A 675 1.60 14.97 38.11
CA LYS A 675 0.42 15.84 37.98
C LYS A 675 -0.86 15.11 38.37
N LEU A 676 -1.82 15.87 38.88
CA LEU A 676 -3.15 15.36 39.19
C LEU A 676 -3.95 15.19 37.88
N HIS A 677 -4.46 13.98 37.65
CA HIS A 677 -5.27 13.67 36.47
C HIS A 677 -6.65 13.12 36.88
N PRO A 678 -7.78 13.69 36.40
CA PRO A 678 -9.12 13.26 36.82
C PRO A 678 -9.43 11.78 36.59
N HIS A 679 -8.90 11.19 35.52
CA HIS A 679 -9.10 9.75 35.24
C HIS A 679 -8.37 8.85 36.23
N ILE A 680 -7.25 9.29 36.81
CA ILE A 680 -6.57 8.58 37.90
C ILE A 680 -7.30 8.77 39.24
N VAL A 681 -7.84 9.98 39.47
CA VAL A 681 -8.72 10.25 40.63
C VAL A 681 -9.93 9.33 40.63
N ALA A 682 -10.55 9.11 39.46
CA ALA A 682 -11.66 8.17 39.33
C ALA A 682 -11.21 6.74 39.68
N ILE A 683 -10.14 6.25 39.04
CA ILE A 683 -9.62 4.88 39.26
C ILE A 683 -9.24 4.64 40.74
N SER A 684 -8.62 5.61 41.41
CA SER A 684 -8.17 5.45 42.81
C SER A 684 -9.32 5.27 43.81
N ARG A 685 -10.54 5.64 43.43
CA ARG A 685 -11.76 5.46 44.23
C ARG A 685 -12.45 4.14 43.99
N CYS A 686 -12.04 3.37 42.98
CA CYS A 686 -12.59 2.03 42.77
C CYS A 686 -12.27 1.13 43.97
N ALA A 687 -13.27 0.43 44.49
CA ALA A 687 -13.09 -0.54 45.57
C ALA A 687 -12.22 -1.70 45.10
N ASP A 688 -12.74 -2.51 44.17
CA ASP A 688 -12.13 -3.72 43.63
C ASP A 688 -12.14 -3.69 42.09
N TRP A 689 -11.03 -4.10 41.48
CA TRP A 689 -10.91 -4.15 40.02
C TRP A 689 -11.48 -5.46 39.45
N THR A 690 -12.81 -5.55 39.39
CA THR A 690 -13.52 -6.75 38.94
C THR A 690 -13.80 -6.75 37.43
N SER A 691 -14.16 -7.92 36.89
CA SER A 691 -14.63 -8.05 35.50
C SER A 691 -15.83 -7.13 35.19
N GLU A 692 -16.84 -7.12 36.05
CA GLU A 692 -18.03 -6.26 35.93
C GLU A 692 -17.65 -4.78 35.90
N TYR A 693 -16.72 -4.36 36.77
CA TYR A 693 -16.27 -2.98 36.82
C TYR A 693 -15.54 -2.57 35.54
N VAL A 694 -14.63 -3.42 35.03
CA VAL A 694 -13.93 -3.17 33.75
C VAL A 694 -14.94 -3.00 32.60
N GLU A 695 -16.02 -3.76 32.61
CA GLU A 695 -17.08 -3.65 31.60
C GLU A 695 -17.89 -2.36 31.71
N GLN A 696 -18.30 -1.97 32.91
CA GLN A 696 -19.04 -0.72 33.16
C GLN A 696 -18.18 0.50 32.81
N ARG A 697 -16.91 0.49 33.21
CA ARG A 697 -15.94 1.54 32.86
C ARG A 697 -15.72 1.60 31.34
N SER A 698 -15.64 0.45 30.66
CA SER A 698 -15.53 0.42 29.20
C SER A 698 -16.70 1.15 28.55
N ILE A 699 -17.94 0.90 29.01
CA ILE A 699 -19.14 1.58 28.50
C ILE A 699 -19.02 3.08 28.74
N ASN A 700 -18.73 3.52 29.97
CA ASN A 700 -18.62 4.93 30.30
C ASN A 700 -17.57 5.67 29.44
N LEU A 701 -16.39 5.09 29.24
CA LEU A 701 -15.37 5.72 28.39
C LEU A 701 -15.80 5.77 26.92
N LEU A 702 -16.38 4.68 26.40
CA LEU A 702 -16.84 4.61 25.03
C LEU A 702 -18.00 5.57 24.75
N GLU A 703 -18.94 5.74 25.68
CA GLU A 703 -20.01 6.72 25.57
C GLU A 703 -19.45 8.14 25.46
N ARG A 704 -18.44 8.47 26.25
CA ARG A 704 -17.77 9.78 26.15
C ARG A 704 -17.06 9.97 24.82
N VAL A 705 -16.42 8.92 24.28
CA VAL A 705 -15.84 8.96 22.92
C VAL A 705 -16.94 9.17 21.87
N TRP A 706 -18.05 8.46 21.99
CA TRP A 706 -19.18 8.61 21.09
C TRP A 706 -19.71 10.05 21.09
N ASP A 707 -20.01 10.59 22.26
CA ASP A 707 -20.62 11.92 22.38
C ASP A 707 -19.70 12.99 21.76
N LYS A 708 -18.39 12.95 22.02
CA LYS A 708 -17.42 13.89 21.41
C LYS A 708 -17.28 13.70 19.89
N THR A 709 -17.24 12.47 19.41
CA THR A 709 -17.09 12.21 17.97
C THR A 709 -18.35 12.53 17.18
N VAL A 710 -19.54 12.43 17.80
CA VAL A 710 -20.80 12.92 17.23
C VAL A 710 -20.79 14.45 17.15
N ASP A 711 -20.35 15.15 18.18
CA ASP A 711 -20.22 16.62 18.16
C ASP A 711 -19.30 17.11 17.03
N TRP A 712 -18.24 16.36 16.69
CA TRP A 712 -17.33 16.72 15.60
C TRP A 712 -17.90 16.47 14.21
N MET A 713 -18.90 15.59 14.10
CA MET A 713 -19.55 15.26 12.83
C MET A 713 -20.86 16.01 12.60
N ASN A 714 -21.46 16.60 13.64
CA ASN A 714 -22.67 17.42 13.54
C ASN A 714 -22.34 18.89 13.28
#